data_AF-A0AA39KQU1-F1
#
_entry.id   AF-A0AA39KQU1-F1
#
_cell.length_a   1.000
_cell.length_b   1.000
_cell.length_c   1.000
_cell.angle_alpha   90.00
_cell.angle_beta   90.00
_cell.angle_gamma   90.00
#
_symmetry.space_group_name_H-M   'P 1'
#
loop_
_entity.id
_entity.type
_entity.pdbx_description
1 polymer ?
#
loop_
_entity_poly.entity_id
_entity_poly.type
_entity_poly.pdbx_seq_one_letter_code
_entity_poly.pdbx_strand_id
1 'polypeptide(L)'
;MNLGKSKAKKVHETVKSDMTSYEKDNYKTCDGRRIVELTTLAKNLKCSQCEDMLSLEKIVKEKRIGPNSLLLIRCRKCAINTLVPTGKMHITNNNKTKADVNTKAVLGILYAGMGCTALNKLLTCLNVPTISNNLYKRYEREIGPALEAIAKESCERAAAEERQLVIDNIEELSKELPQEIVKEIYPFITALQSSLDNNDILLDENNTKDENPTKFDIAVGENKGNLIQLADALRQIPNHVFGNHDNCGQWCHRKSSDENNNGEKKTILLKDARLYNKLQQIFFKYANNAAKFSIAASSQANESMNNIMAHKAPKNRCYSLSESADFRLASAVCAKNDGEGHLLHVMTKLSISPETSGFGKNAEILQIAAKFDDNAFSVYAKPTKKICYSASKITGLHEINGSLYLRGKEVNAMLLKDALFSFQEFLNISGQPCLLVAHNATFDAGHLITAIINYSTIEEFQNIVGFTDTLLILKQMYPERCGPGLFKLNKLAEDFLSQTGDFHDALYDVEILQQLSLQFITPENLIKYKKSYVQYLGNEARSQKATSLMPSLKLLQGVVSDSMQKKMANAGIDFNMMLVASKDQENETLVQLLSGLNDMNKPRVTKDKKILKNIEDFFKNYEKSDMILNDN
;
A
#
# COMPACT_ATOMS: atom_id res chain seq x y z
N MET A 1 -27.65 -11.51 -20.96
CA MET A 1 -27.51 -11.93 -19.54
C MET A 1 -27.47 -13.46 -19.42
N ASN A 2 -26.30 -14.10 -19.35
CA ASN A 2 -26.15 -15.45 -18.78
C ASN A 2 -24.69 -15.87 -18.45
N LEU A 3 -23.74 -14.92 -18.45
CA LEU A 3 -22.31 -15.21 -18.25
C LEU A 3 -21.82 -15.01 -16.81
N GLY A 4 -22.54 -14.26 -15.97
CA GLY A 4 -22.14 -13.96 -14.58
C GLY A 4 -22.57 -15.01 -13.55
N LYS A 5 -23.76 -15.61 -13.70
CA LYS A 5 -24.23 -16.71 -12.83
C LYS A 5 -23.51 -18.03 -13.14
N SER A 6 -23.03 -18.22 -14.37
CA SER A 6 -22.28 -19.43 -14.75
C SER A 6 -20.87 -19.46 -14.16
N LYS A 7 -20.21 -18.31 -13.94
CA LYS A 7 -18.88 -18.24 -13.29
C LYS A 7 -18.91 -18.61 -11.81
N ALA A 8 -19.84 -18.07 -11.02
CA ALA A 8 -19.95 -18.40 -9.59
C ALA A 8 -20.40 -19.85 -9.34
N LYS A 9 -21.29 -20.38 -10.20
CA LYS A 9 -21.71 -21.78 -10.16
C LYS A 9 -20.59 -22.73 -10.63
N LYS A 10 -19.82 -22.34 -11.67
CA LYS A 10 -18.57 -23.01 -12.07
C LYS A 10 -17.54 -23.00 -10.94
N VAL A 11 -17.31 -21.89 -10.24
CA VAL A 11 -16.36 -21.88 -9.11
C VAL A 11 -16.79 -22.89 -8.04
N HIS A 12 -18.08 -22.95 -7.70
CA HIS A 12 -18.60 -23.90 -6.72
C HIS A 12 -18.57 -25.37 -7.19
N GLU A 13 -18.78 -25.64 -8.48
CA GLU A 13 -18.74 -26.98 -9.09
C GLU A 13 -17.30 -27.45 -9.37
N THR A 14 -16.39 -26.57 -9.79
CA THR A 14 -14.96 -26.82 -9.99
C THR A 14 -14.23 -27.06 -8.66
N VAL A 15 -14.60 -26.33 -7.59
CA VAL A 15 -14.12 -26.62 -6.23
C VAL A 15 -14.57 -28.00 -5.75
N LYS A 16 -15.71 -28.53 -6.24
CA LYS A 16 -16.14 -29.90 -5.95
C LYS A 16 -15.40 -30.95 -6.82
N SER A 17 -15.09 -30.65 -8.09
CA SER A 17 -14.45 -31.61 -9.02
C SER A 17 -12.93 -31.73 -8.84
N ASP A 18 -12.24 -30.66 -8.45
CA ASP A 18 -10.77 -30.64 -8.33
C ASP A 18 -10.23 -31.24 -7.01
N MET A 19 -11.11 -31.74 -6.13
CA MET A 19 -10.75 -32.30 -4.82
C MET A 19 -10.25 -33.75 -4.85
N THR A 20 -10.25 -34.43 -5.99
CA THR A 20 -9.88 -35.86 -6.11
C THR A 20 -8.38 -36.14 -6.21
N SER A 21 -7.49 -35.13 -6.24
CA SER A 21 -6.05 -35.37 -6.51
C SER A 21 -5.03 -34.74 -5.55
N TYR A 22 -5.40 -34.36 -4.32
CA TYR A 22 -4.44 -33.74 -3.39
C TYR A 22 -4.38 -34.38 -2.00
N GLU A 23 -3.21 -35.00 -1.76
CA GLU A 23 -2.48 -35.38 -0.53
C GLU A 23 -3.29 -35.72 0.75
N LYS A 24 -3.00 -36.92 1.26
CA LYS A 24 -3.38 -37.45 2.56
C LYS A 24 -2.86 -36.53 3.67
N ASP A 25 -3.72 -35.81 4.38
CA ASP A 25 -3.33 -35.22 5.66
C ASP A 25 -4.46 -35.09 6.70
N ASN A 26 -4.05 -35.45 7.92
CA ASN A 26 -4.68 -35.62 9.22
C ASN A 26 -6.03 -34.94 9.53
N TYR A 27 -6.98 -35.79 9.94
CA TYR A 27 -8.28 -35.47 10.52
C TYR A 27 -8.10 -35.22 12.03
N LYS A 28 -7.94 -33.95 12.45
CA LYS A 28 -8.03 -33.56 13.87
C LYS A 28 -9.25 -32.68 14.11
N THR A 29 -9.78 -32.74 15.33
CA THR A 29 -10.60 -31.69 15.93
C THR A 29 -9.89 -30.34 15.74
N CYS A 30 -10.63 -29.31 15.31
CA CYS A 30 -10.08 -27.99 14.98
C CYS A 30 -9.44 -27.37 16.23
N ASP A 31 -8.12 -27.49 16.36
CA ASP A 31 -7.34 -26.98 17.48
C ASP A 31 -6.33 -25.92 17.03
N GLY A 32 -6.05 -24.93 17.90
CA GLY A 32 -5.21 -23.76 17.63
C GLY A 32 -5.91 -22.60 16.91
N ARG A 33 -5.12 -21.62 16.45
CA ARG A 33 -5.61 -20.40 15.78
C ARG A 33 -5.74 -20.61 14.28
N ARG A 34 -6.67 -19.89 13.64
CA ARG A 34 -6.86 -19.88 12.18
C ARG A 34 -6.83 -18.45 11.65
N ILE A 35 -6.25 -18.31 10.47
CA ILE A 35 -6.34 -17.06 9.70
C ILE A 35 -7.61 -17.16 8.87
N VAL A 36 -8.56 -16.27 9.15
CA VAL A 36 -9.88 -16.25 8.49
C VAL A 36 -10.20 -14.84 8.03
N GLU A 37 -10.93 -14.73 6.93
CA GLU A 37 -11.56 -13.47 6.54
C GLU A 37 -12.98 -13.46 7.11
N LEU A 38 -13.23 -12.62 8.11
CA LEU A 38 -14.49 -12.63 8.87
C LEU A 38 -15.72 -12.47 7.96
N THR A 39 -15.66 -11.58 6.97
CA THR A 39 -16.77 -11.38 6.02
C THR A 39 -17.03 -12.61 5.17
N THR A 40 -15.96 -13.27 4.69
CA THR A 40 -16.06 -14.50 3.89
C THR A 40 -16.60 -15.65 4.73
N LEU A 41 -16.05 -15.83 5.95
CA LEU A 41 -16.51 -16.85 6.90
C LEU A 41 -17.98 -16.65 7.28
N ALA A 42 -18.37 -15.43 7.68
CA ALA A 42 -19.74 -15.11 8.07
C ALA A 42 -20.74 -15.38 6.95
N LYS A 43 -20.40 -15.02 5.70
CA LYS A 43 -21.23 -15.32 4.53
C LYS A 43 -21.38 -16.82 4.29
N ASN A 44 -20.32 -17.58 4.52
CA ASN A 44 -20.27 -19.02 4.25
C ASN A 44 -20.83 -19.88 5.39
N LEU A 45 -21.10 -19.32 6.58
CA LEU A 45 -21.70 -20.01 7.72
C LEU A 45 -23.21 -20.27 7.55
N LYS A 46 -23.61 -20.78 6.38
CA LYS A 46 -24.98 -21.16 6.07
C LYS A 46 -25.01 -22.58 5.55
N CYS A 47 -26.00 -23.36 5.99
CA CYS A 47 -26.16 -24.73 5.54
C CYS A 47 -26.42 -24.77 4.03
N SER A 48 -25.72 -25.64 3.29
CA SER A 48 -25.88 -25.74 1.84
C SER A 48 -27.23 -26.31 1.39
N GLN A 49 -28.04 -26.83 2.30
CA GLN A 49 -29.35 -27.42 2.00
C GLN A 49 -30.51 -26.59 2.55
N CYS A 50 -30.49 -26.26 3.84
CA CYS A 50 -31.62 -25.55 4.48
C CYS A 50 -31.34 -24.08 4.80
N GLU A 51 -30.18 -23.55 4.37
CA GLU A 51 -29.71 -22.16 4.55
C GLU A 51 -29.58 -21.65 5.99
N ASP A 52 -29.90 -22.51 6.97
CA ASP A 52 -29.82 -22.18 8.39
C ASP A 52 -28.38 -21.89 8.83
N MET A 53 -28.24 -21.03 9.84
CA MET A 53 -26.94 -20.58 10.33
C MET A 53 -26.16 -21.75 10.94
N LEU A 54 -24.91 -21.92 10.50
CA LEU A 54 -24.03 -22.97 10.99
C LEU A 54 -23.29 -22.52 12.26
N SER A 55 -23.21 -23.41 13.24
CA SER A 55 -22.47 -23.18 14.48
C SER A 55 -21.07 -23.77 14.37
N LEU A 56 -20.04 -22.98 14.67
CA LEU A 56 -18.65 -23.45 14.71
C LEU A 56 -18.42 -24.54 15.78
N GLU A 57 -19.29 -24.65 16.80
CA GLU A 57 -19.26 -25.75 17.78
C GLU A 57 -19.59 -27.12 17.14
N LYS A 58 -20.18 -27.13 15.93
CA LYS A 58 -20.56 -28.34 15.19
C LYS A 58 -19.58 -28.66 14.06
N ILE A 59 -18.34 -28.17 14.13
CA ILE A 59 -17.28 -28.62 13.23
C ILE A 59 -17.03 -30.11 13.46
N VAL A 60 -17.24 -30.89 12.40
CA VAL A 60 -16.97 -32.34 12.39
C VAL A 60 -15.53 -32.60 11.99
N LYS A 61 -15.04 -31.82 11.01
CA LYS A 61 -13.73 -32.01 10.41
C LYS A 61 -13.21 -30.69 9.85
N GLU A 62 -11.90 -30.54 9.85
CA GLU A 62 -11.20 -29.51 9.09
C GLU A 62 -10.36 -30.13 7.96
N LYS A 63 -10.36 -29.50 6.78
CA LYS A 63 -9.34 -29.70 5.75
C LYS A 63 -8.46 -28.46 5.67
N ARG A 64 -7.16 -28.64 5.85
CA ARG A 64 -6.16 -27.56 5.81
C ARG A 64 -5.46 -27.51 4.46
N ILE A 65 -5.16 -26.31 3.99
CA ILE A 65 -4.36 -26.04 2.79
C ILE A 65 -3.37 -24.93 3.19
N GLY A 66 -2.26 -25.32 3.81
CA GLY A 66 -1.41 -24.37 4.53
C GLY A 66 -2.19 -23.63 5.62
N PRO A 67 -2.01 -22.32 5.79
CA PRO A 67 -2.84 -21.48 6.66
C PRO A 67 -4.34 -21.43 6.34
N ASN A 68 -4.76 -21.77 5.11
CA ASN A 68 -6.17 -21.76 4.74
C ASN A 68 -6.93 -22.98 5.28
N SER A 69 -8.19 -22.78 5.69
CA SER A 69 -9.02 -23.83 6.30
C SER A 69 -10.36 -23.97 5.60
N LEU A 70 -10.81 -25.22 5.46
CA LEU A 70 -12.14 -25.58 4.99
C LEU A 70 -12.80 -26.40 6.10
N LEU A 71 -13.85 -25.85 6.70
CA LEU A 71 -14.53 -26.45 7.85
C LEU A 71 -15.72 -27.27 7.37
N LEU A 72 -15.80 -28.53 7.75
CA LEU A 72 -16.99 -29.35 7.55
C LEU A 72 -17.86 -29.25 8.80
N ILE A 73 -18.99 -28.56 8.69
CA ILE A 73 -19.87 -28.25 9.83
C ILE A 73 -21.20 -28.98 9.67
N ARG A 74 -21.63 -29.70 10.70
CA ARG A 74 -22.92 -30.39 10.73
C ARG A 74 -24.03 -29.41 11.09
N CYS A 75 -25.02 -29.26 10.21
CA CYS A 75 -26.20 -28.46 10.47
C CYS A 75 -27.02 -29.04 11.64
N ARG A 76 -27.47 -28.19 12.57
CA ARG A 76 -28.32 -28.61 13.71
C ARG A 76 -29.73 -28.98 13.27
N LYS A 77 -30.24 -28.36 12.21
CA LYS A 77 -31.61 -28.51 11.73
C LYS A 77 -31.81 -29.73 10.82
N CYS A 78 -30.99 -29.87 9.77
CA CYS A 78 -31.15 -30.95 8.79
C CYS A 78 -30.06 -32.03 8.85
N ALA A 79 -29.13 -31.95 9.81
CA ALA A 79 -28.03 -32.90 9.99
C ALA A 79 -27.02 -33.02 8.82
N ILE A 80 -27.16 -32.20 7.78
CA ILE A 80 -26.27 -32.17 6.61
C ILE A 80 -24.92 -31.53 6.96
N ASN A 81 -23.85 -32.15 6.47
CA ASN A 81 -22.50 -31.62 6.60
C ASN A 81 -22.23 -30.62 5.46
N THR A 82 -22.00 -29.37 5.81
CA THR A 82 -21.70 -28.29 4.85
C THR A 82 -20.22 -27.94 4.91
N LEU A 83 -19.58 -27.83 3.75
CA LEU A 83 -18.20 -27.35 3.64
C LEU A 83 -18.19 -25.82 3.63
N VAL A 84 -17.48 -25.22 4.57
CA VAL A 84 -17.42 -23.78 4.82
C VAL A 84 -15.98 -23.31 4.62
N PRO A 85 -15.68 -22.62 3.49
CA PRO A 85 -14.40 -21.96 3.30
C PRO A 85 -14.23 -20.77 4.25
N THR A 86 -13.07 -20.67 4.89
CA THR A 86 -12.78 -19.59 5.87
C THR A 86 -12.15 -18.34 5.26
N GLY A 87 -11.80 -18.36 3.98
CA GLY A 87 -11.17 -17.25 3.27
C GLY A 87 -11.43 -17.30 1.76
N LYS A 88 -11.13 -16.19 1.07
CA LYS A 88 -11.24 -16.05 -0.37
C LYS A 88 -10.27 -16.97 -1.12
N MET A 89 -10.67 -17.22 -2.36
CA MET A 89 -9.89 -17.96 -3.32
C MET A 89 -9.92 -17.22 -4.66
N HIS A 90 -8.82 -17.29 -5.41
CA HIS A 90 -8.69 -16.76 -6.76
C HIS A 90 -8.43 -17.89 -7.74
N ILE A 91 -8.74 -17.62 -9.01
CA ILE A 91 -8.48 -18.53 -10.12
C ILE A 91 -7.22 -18.05 -10.83
N THR A 92 -6.23 -18.93 -10.91
CA THR A 92 -5.00 -18.68 -11.65
C THR A 92 -5.23 -18.76 -13.16
N ASN A 93 -4.29 -18.24 -13.96
CA ASN A 93 -4.35 -18.30 -15.43
C ASN A 93 -4.49 -19.74 -15.97
N ASN A 94 -4.05 -20.74 -15.21
CA ASN A 94 -4.17 -22.15 -15.56
C ASN A 94 -5.49 -22.78 -15.08
N ASN A 95 -6.51 -21.96 -14.77
CA ASN A 95 -7.81 -22.34 -14.20
C ASN A 95 -7.77 -23.11 -12.87
N LYS A 96 -6.62 -23.12 -12.18
CA LYS A 96 -6.52 -23.73 -10.84
C LYS A 96 -6.95 -22.74 -9.78
N THR A 97 -7.74 -23.19 -8.83
CA THR A 97 -8.17 -22.38 -7.68
C THR A 97 -7.12 -22.40 -6.58
N LYS A 98 -6.79 -21.22 -6.03
CA LYS A 98 -5.80 -21.05 -4.96
C LYS A 98 -6.32 -20.15 -3.85
N ALA A 99 -5.82 -20.37 -2.63
CA ALA A 99 -6.26 -19.60 -1.46
C ALA A 99 -5.46 -18.31 -1.33
N ASP A 100 -6.15 -17.17 -1.23
CA ASP A 100 -5.55 -15.84 -1.21
C ASP A 100 -4.56 -15.68 -0.05
N VAL A 101 -4.90 -16.23 1.13
CA VAL A 101 -4.05 -16.18 2.33
C VAL A 101 -2.68 -16.82 2.11
N ASN A 102 -2.61 -17.90 1.32
CA ASN A 102 -1.36 -18.57 1.03
C ASN A 102 -0.52 -17.74 0.06
N THR A 103 -1.11 -17.20 -1.00
CA THR A 103 -0.41 -16.31 -1.93
C THR A 103 0.13 -15.08 -1.19
N LYS A 104 -0.69 -14.45 -0.34
CA LYS A 104 -0.29 -13.29 0.48
C LYS A 104 0.83 -13.63 1.46
N ALA A 105 0.74 -14.75 2.17
CA ALA A 105 1.79 -15.17 3.11
C ALA A 105 3.11 -15.49 2.41
N VAL A 106 3.06 -16.16 1.25
CA VAL A 106 4.26 -16.49 0.46
C VAL A 106 4.88 -15.24 -0.17
N LEU A 107 4.06 -14.32 -0.70
CA LEU A 107 4.53 -13.04 -1.21
C LEU A 107 5.19 -12.21 -0.09
N GLY A 108 4.58 -12.15 1.09
CA GLY A 108 5.11 -11.42 2.23
C GLY A 108 6.45 -11.97 2.73
N ILE A 109 6.60 -13.31 2.84
CA ILE A 109 7.87 -13.88 3.28
C ILE A 109 8.98 -13.78 2.21
N LEU A 110 8.64 -13.85 0.92
CA LEU A 110 9.57 -13.57 -0.18
C LEU A 110 10.06 -12.13 -0.13
N TYR A 111 9.13 -11.20 0.09
CA TYR A 111 9.47 -9.79 0.30
C TYR A 111 10.35 -9.59 1.54
N ALA A 112 10.13 -10.32 2.63
CA ALA A 112 11.02 -10.24 3.79
C ALA A 112 12.42 -10.87 3.55
N GLY A 113 12.74 -11.33 2.33
CA GLY A 113 14.00 -12.03 2.03
C GLY A 113 14.09 -13.43 2.64
N MET A 114 12.99 -13.91 3.21
CA MET A 114 12.92 -15.14 3.98
C MET A 114 12.33 -16.29 3.15
N GLY A 115 12.28 -17.49 3.72
CA GLY A 115 11.79 -18.71 3.04
C GLY A 115 10.77 -19.49 3.87
N CYS A 116 10.31 -20.62 3.34
CA CYS A 116 9.29 -21.47 3.95
C CYS A 116 9.56 -21.78 5.44
N THR A 117 10.81 -22.11 5.81
CA THR A 117 11.19 -22.40 7.19
C THR A 117 10.92 -21.22 8.13
N ALA A 118 11.24 -19.99 7.71
CA ALA A 118 11.02 -18.80 8.53
C ALA A 118 9.51 -18.48 8.67
N LEU A 119 8.74 -18.64 7.58
CA LEU A 119 7.28 -18.53 7.63
C LEU A 119 6.69 -19.54 8.62
N ASN A 120 7.14 -20.80 8.59
CA ASN A 120 6.66 -21.83 9.49
C ASN A 120 7.06 -21.59 10.95
N LYS A 121 8.24 -21.03 11.22
CA LYS A 121 8.62 -20.58 12.57
C LYS A 121 7.62 -19.55 13.10
N LEU A 122 7.32 -18.52 12.31
CA LEU A 122 6.34 -17.49 12.66
C LEU A 122 4.94 -18.09 12.92
N LEU A 123 4.43 -18.90 11.99
CA LEU A 123 3.12 -19.52 12.11
C LEU A 123 3.03 -20.43 13.35
N THR A 124 4.08 -21.18 13.65
CA THR A 124 4.15 -22.05 14.84
C THR A 124 4.09 -21.22 16.12
N CYS A 125 4.85 -20.12 16.22
CA CYS A 125 4.80 -19.22 17.38
C CYS A 125 3.41 -18.60 17.59
N LEU A 126 2.67 -18.37 16.50
CA LEU A 126 1.30 -17.86 16.55
C LEU A 126 0.25 -18.94 16.79
N ASN A 127 0.64 -20.21 16.94
CA ASN A 127 -0.26 -21.36 17.00
C ASN A 127 -1.19 -21.45 15.77
N VAL A 128 -0.67 -21.13 14.58
CA VAL A 128 -1.36 -21.20 13.28
C VAL A 128 -0.79 -22.37 12.47
N PRO A 129 -1.62 -23.14 11.73
CA PRO A 129 -1.13 -24.20 10.85
C PRO A 129 -0.04 -23.76 9.88
N THR A 130 1.02 -24.57 9.78
CA THR A 130 2.17 -24.36 8.90
C THR A 130 1.86 -24.69 7.44
N ILE A 131 2.71 -24.23 6.53
CA ILE A 131 2.67 -24.56 5.10
C ILE A 131 3.76 -25.59 4.75
N SER A 132 3.44 -26.61 3.96
CA SER A 132 4.46 -27.57 3.48
C SER A 132 5.38 -26.92 2.44
N ASN A 133 6.63 -27.37 2.34
CA ASN A 133 7.58 -26.82 1.36
C ASN A 133 7.09 -26.99 -0.09
N ASN A 134 6.45 -28.13 -0.40
CA ASN A 134 5.86 -28.38 -1.72
C ASN A 134 4.75 -27.37 -2.04
N LEU A 135 3.87 -27.09 -1.07
CA LEU A 135 2.80 -26.12 -1.26
C LEU A 135 3.37 -24.70 -1.37
N TYR A 136 4.32 -24.33 -0.53
CA TYR A 136 5.06 -23.06 -0.62
C TYR A 136 5.64 -22.85 -2.02
N LYS A 137 6.37 -23.83 -2.58
CA LYS A 137 6.96 -23.75 -3.92
C LYS A 137 5.92 -23.58 -5.03
N ARG A 138 4.72 -24.17 -4.89
CA ARG A 138 3.62 -23.97 -5.85
C ARG A 138 3.07 -22.54 -5.84
N TYR A 139 3.01 -21.88 -4.68
CA TYR A 139 2.60 -20.48 -4.58
C TYR A 139 3.72 -19.54 -5.02
N GLU A 140 4.98 -19.83 -4.67
CA GLU A 140 6.15 -19.08 -5.13
C GLU A 140 6.20 -19.01 -6.67
N ARG A 141 5.99 -20.13 -7.38
CA ARG A 141 5.96 -20.18 -8.86
C ARG A 141 4.79 -19.47 -9.52
N GLU A 142 3.74 -19.18 -8.77
CA GLU A 142 2.67 -18.32 -9.27
C GLU A 142 3.03 -16.84 -9.11
N ILE A 143 3.65 -16.49 -7.99
CA ILE A 143 4.00 -15.12 -7.65
C ILE A 143 5.20 -14.64 -8.49
N GLY A 144 6.17 -15.52 -8.74
CA GLY A 144 7.42 -15.21 -9.42
C GLY A 144 7.27 -14.49 -10.76
N PRO A 145 6.51 -15.04 -11.73
CA PRO A 145 6.30 -14.38 -13.02
C PRO A 145 5.61 -13.01 -12.90
N ALA A 146 4.72 -12.83 -11.93
CA ALA A 146 4.10 -11.54 -11.67
C ALA A 146 5.12 -10.54 -11.11
N LEU A 147 5.99 -10.98 -10.19
CA LEU A 147 7.09 -10.17 -9.65
C LEU A 147 8.06 -9.71 -10.74
N GLU A 148 8.51 -10.62 -11.61
CA GLU A 148 9.42 -10.30 -12.71
C GLU A 148 8.81 -9.27 -13.66
N ALA A 149 7.53 -9.43 -13.99
CA ALA A 149 6.85 -8.50 -14.87
C ALA A 149 6.67 -7.12 -14.23
N ILE A 150 6.35 -7.04 -12.93
CA ILE A 150 6.30 -5.76 -12.19
C ILE A 150 7.69 -5.14 -12.07
N ALA A 151 8.73 -5.93 -11.85
CA ALA A 151 10.11 -5.45 -11.80
C ALA A 151 10.50 -4.80 -13.12
N LYS A 152 10.20 -5.46 -14.24
CA LYS A 152 10.43 -4.92 -15.59
C LYS A 152 9.68 -3.60 -15.81
N GLU A 153 8.37 -3.56 -15.53
CA GLU A 153 7.57 -2.34 -15.65
C GLU A 153 8.11 -1.21 -14.75
N SER A 154 8.59 -1.53 -13.55
CA SER A 154 9.19 -0.55 -12.64
C SER A 154 10.49 0.03 -13.18
N CYS A 155 11.34 -0.81 -13.80
CA CYS A 155 12.58 -0.36 -14.43
C CYS A 155 12.29 0.54 -15.65
N GLU A 156 11.28 0.18 -16.46
CA GLU A 156 10.86 1.00 -17.61
C GLU A 156 10.38 2.38 -17.16
N ARG A 157 9.58 2.45 -16.08
CA ARG A 157 9.16 3.72 -15.48
C ARG A 157 10.33 4.52 -14.95
N ALA A 158 11.20 3.90 -14.15
CA ALA A 158 12.37 4.57 -13.57
C ALA A 158 13.32 5.09 -14.66
N ALA A 159 13.54 4.34 -15.74
CA ALA A 159 14.37 4.78 -16.87
C ALA A 159 13.73 5.95 -17.63
N ALA A 160 12.40 5.96 -17.79
CA ALA A 160 11.69 7.07 -18.41
C ALA A 160 11.75 8.34 -17.53
N GLU A 161 11.58 8.19 -16.22
CA GLU A 161 11.72 9.28 -15.24
C GLU A 161 13.14 9.84 -15.22
N GLU A 162 14.16 8.98 -15.15
CA GLU A 162 15.58 9.38 -15.22
C GLU A 162 15.86 10.15 -16.52
N ARG A 163 15.38 9.65 -17.67
CA ARG A 163 15.52 10.35 -18.95
C ARG A 163 14.88 11.73 -18.91
N GLN A 164 13.70 11.86 -18.33
CA GLN A 164 12.99 13.14 -18.25
C GLN A 164 13.72 14.13 -17.34
N LEU A 165 14.14 13.68 -16.14
CA LEU A 165 14.94 14.49 -15.21
C LEU A 165 16.25 14.97 -15.83
N VAL A 166 16.90 14.12 -16.61
CA VAL A 166 18.12 14.48 -17.34
C VAL A 166 17.84 15.56 -18.39
N ILE A 167 16.72 15.48 -19.10
CA ILE A 167 16.32 16.50 -20.09
C ILE A 167 16.00 17.82 -19.39
N ASP A 168 15.22 17.78 -18.31
CA ASP A 168 14.76 18.98 -17.61
C ASP A 168 15.91 19.72 -16.93
N ASN A 169 16.91 18.99 -16.44
CA ASN A 169 18.07 19.57 -15.73
C ASN A 169 19.34 19.59 -16.60
N ILE A 170 19.23 19.41 -17.92
CA ILE A 170 20.39 19.22 -18.80
C ILE A 170 21.36 20.41 -18.77
N GLU A 171 20.83 21.63 -18.59
CA GLU A 171 21.63 22.86 -18.50
C GLU A 171 22.41 22.97 -17.19
N GLU A 172 21.82 22.57 -16.06
CA GLU A 172 22.48 22.54 -14.76
C GLU A 172 23.53 21.42 -14.71
N LEU A 173 23.17 20.22 -15.16
CA LEU A 173 24.08 19.07 -15.27
C LEU A 173 25.28 19.38 -16.18
N SER A 174 25.07 20.15 -17.25
CA SER A 174 26.16 20.56 -18.14
C SER A 174 27.13 21.57 -17.52
N LYS A 175 26.71 22.28 -16.46
CA LYS A 175 27.57 23.23 -15.71
C LYS A 175 28.38 22.52 -14.62
N GLU A 176 27.84 21.44 -14.05
CA GLU A 176 28.51 20.68 -12.98
C GLU A 176 29.51 19.63 -13.51
N LEU A 177 29.43 19.27 -14.79
CA LEU A 177 30.28 18.24 -15.40
C LEU A 177 31.38 18.83 -16.30
N PRO A 178 32.60 18.24 -16.34
CA PRO A 178 33.64 18.64 -17.28
C PRO A 178 33.16 18.59 -18.74
N GLN A 179 33.51 19.61 -19.54
CA GLN A 179 32.99 19.76 -20.90
C GLN A 179 33.34 18.59 -21.84
N GLU A 180 34.47 17.92 -21.64
CA GLU A 180 34.80 16.72 -22.43
C GLU A 180 33.80 15.59 -22.20
N ILE A 181 33.29 15.47 -20.97
CA ILE A 181 32.32 14.44 -20.56
C ILE A 181 30.92 14.78 -21.06
N VAL A 182 30.54 16.08 -21.01
CA VAL A 182 29.28 16.56 -21.58
C VAL A 182 29.20 16.28 -23.08
N LYS A 183 30.31 16.50 -23.83
CA LYS A 183 30.39 16.22 -25.28
C LYS A 183 30.24 14.72 -25.60
N GLU A 184 30.73 13.84 -24.73
CA GLU A 184 30.65 12.38 -24.92
C GLU A 184 29.29 11.81 -24.52
N ILE A 185 28.70 12.27 -23.40
CA ILE A 185 27.44 11.75 -22.86
C ILE A 185 26.22 12.36 -23.58
N TYR A 186 26.32 13.62 -24.01
CA TYR A 186 25.22 14.37 -24.62
C TYR A 186 25.62 15.00 -25.97
N PRO A 187 25.92 14.19 -27.00
CA PRO A 187 26.53 14.67 -28.26
C PRO A 187 25.68 15.70 -29.02
N PHE A 188 24.35 15.73 -28.79
CA PHE A 188 23.42 16.66 -29.42
C PHE A 188 23.35 18.04 -28.74
N ILE A 189 23.96 18.22 -27.57
CA ILE A 189 24.02 19.52 -26.89
C ILE A 189 24.84 20.53 -27.72
N THR A 190 25.80 20.07 -28.52
CA THR A 190 26.61 20.91 -29.42
C THR A 190 25.77 21.71 -30.44
N ALA A 191 24.56 21.25 -30.76
CA ALA A 191 23.61 21.98 -31.63
C ALA A 191 22.86 23.12 -30.90
N LEU A 192 22.87 23.14 -29.56
CA LEU A 192 22.24 24.14 -28.70
C LEU A 192 23.25 25.11 -28.07
N GLN A 193 24.53 24.72 -27.96
CA GLN A 193 25.58 25.44 -27.25
C GLN A 193 26.32 26.53 -28.07
N SER A 194 25.83 26.95 -29.23
CA SER A 194 26.45 28.04 -30.02
C SER A 194 26.30 29.45 -29.42
N SER A 195 26.13 29.55 -28.11
CA SER A 195 26.21 30.80 -27.37
C SER A 195 26.56 30.53 -25.91
N LEU A 196 27.67 31.14 -25.46
CA LEU A 196 28.09 31.44 -24.08
C LEU A 196 29.32 30.66 -23.58
N ASP A 197 30.40 31.43 -23.40
CA ASP A 197 31.74 31.09 -22.95
C ASP A 197 31.89 31.01 -21.42
N ASN A 198 32.83 30.13 -21.00
CA ASN A 198 33.81 30.17 -19.90
C ASN A 198 33.42 30.53 -18.45
N ASN A 199 33.61 29.59 -17.50
CA ASN A 199 34.73 29.54 -16.54
C ASN A 199 34.54 28.47 -15.43
N ASP A 200 35.68 27.99 -14.89
CA ASP A 200 35.92 26.92 -13.89
C ASP A 200 35.23 27.06 -12.51
N ILE A 201 35.11 25.94 -11.75
CA ILE A 201 35.63 25.76 -10.36
C ILE A 201 35.39 24.32 -9.81
N LEU A 202 36.38 23.88 -9.01
CA LEU A 202 36.60 22.64 -8.25
C LEU A 202 35.55 22.26 -7.19
N LEU A 203 35.42 20.94 -6.88
CA LEU A 203 35.03 20.46 -5.55
C LEU A 203 35.76 19.16 -5.12
N ASP A 204 36.01 19.13 -3.82
CA ASP A 204 36.85 18.25 -3.00
C ASP A 204 36.09 16.99 -2.53
N GLU A 205 36.78 15.87 -2.35
CA GLU A 205 36.21 14.59 -1.92
C GLU A 205 36.76 14.16 -0.56
N ASN A 206 35.85 13.88 0.37
CA ASN A 206 36.13 12.98 1.48
C ASN A 206 34.97 12.00 1.66
N ASN A 207 35.20 10.73 1.34
CA ASN A 207 34.82 9.65 2.25
C ASN A 207 35.48 8.32 1.84
N THR A 208 36.20 7.72 2.79
CA THR A 208 36.72 6.35 2.71
C THR A 208 35.96 5.47 3.68
N LYS A 209 35.63 4.24 3.25
CA LYS A 209 36.22 2.99 3.77
C LYS A 209 35.34 1.80 3.36
N ASP A 210 35.89 0.90 2.53
CA ASP A 210 35.77 -0.54 2.77
C ASP A 210 36.88 -1.36 2.08
N GLU A 211 37.10 -2.56 2.62
CA GLU A 211 38.32 -3.37 2.55
C GLU A 211 38.68 -3.96 1.15
N ASN A 212 39.95 -3.80 0.76
CA ASN A 212 40.61 -4.26 -0.48
C ASN A 212 39.86 -3.89 -1.79
N PRO A 213 40.11 -2.70 -2.37
CA PRO A 213 39.50 -2.30 -3.64
C PRO A 213 39.86 -3.27 -4.77
N THR A 214 38.89 -3.61 -5.62
CA THR A 214 39.17 -4.41 -6.81
C THR A 214 40.05 -3.61 -7.77
N LYS A 215 40.76 -4.26 -8.70
CA LYS A 215 41.60 -3.57 -9.69
C LYS A 215 40.83 -2.53 -10.50
N PHE A 216 39.52 -2.73 -10.65
CA PHE A 216 38.62 -1.75 -11.27
C PHE A 216 38.42 -0.53 -10.39
N ASP A 217 38.13 -0.72 -9.09
CA ASP A 217 37.93 0.39 -8.14
C ASP A 217 39.20 1.24 -7.99
N ILE A 218 40.37 0.60 -8.00
CA ILE A 218 41.67 1.31 -8.00
C ILE A 218 41.84 2.10 -9.30
N ALA A 219 41.58 1.48 -10.47
CA ALA A 219 41.69 2.16 -11.75
C ALA A 219 40.75 3.36 -11.86
N VAL A 220 39.52 3.25 -11.36
CA VAL A 220 38.56 4.37 -11.32
C VAL A 220 38.99 5.45 -10.33
N GLY A 221 39.42 5.06 -9.12
CA GLY A 221 39.83 5.98 -8.06
C GLY A 221 41.10 6.77 -8.36
N GLU A 222 42.07 6.20 -9.07
CA GLU A 222 43.34 6.87 -9.43
C GLU A 222 43.24 7.78 -10.66
N ASN A 223 42.17 7.67 -11.46
CA ASN A 223 42.01 8.39 -12.73
C ASN A 223 40.81 9.35 -12.73
N LYS A 224 40.46 9.91 -11.56
CA LYS A 224 39.36 10.89 -11.42
C LYS A 224 39.59 12.10 -12.31
N GLY A 225 38.58 12.50 -13.07
CA GLY A 225 38.66 13.58 -14.05
C GLY A 225 39.53 13.31 -15.28
N ASN A 226 40.22 12.17 -15.39
CA ASN A 226 41.13 11.86 -16.50
C ASN A 226 40.61 10.70 -17.37
N LEU A 227 39.74 11.05 -18.33
CA LEU A 227 39.04 10.08 -19.18
C LEU A 227 39.99 9.19 -20.00
N ILE A 228 41.09 9.76 -20.51
CA ILE A 228 42.02 9.06 -21.41
C ILE A 228 42.77 8.00 -20.62
N GLN A 229 43.35 8.39 -19.48
CA GLN A 229 44.09 7.45 -18.63
C GLN A 229 43.17 6.38 -18.02
N LEU A 230 41.93 6.73 -17.67
CA LEU A 230 40.95 5.76 -17.19
C LEU A 230 40.60 4.73 -18.27
N ALA A 231 40.30 5.17 -19.51
CA ALA A 231 39.99 4.28 -20.61
C ALA A 231 41.15 3.28 -20.87
N ASP A 232 42.39 3.77 -20.83
CA ASP A 232 43.56 2.94 -21.02
C ASP A 232 43.78 1.98 -19.85
N ALA A 233 43.62 2.44 -18.60
CA ALA A 233 43.71 1.58 -17.42
C ALA A 233 42.68 0.43 -17.47
N LEU A 234 41.42 0.73 -17.83
CA LEU A 234 40.33 -0.26 -17.93
C LEU A 234 40.61 -1.33 -18.99
N ARG A 235 41.15 -0.94 -20.16
CA ARG A 235 41.54 -1.88 -21.23
C ARG A 235 42.62 -2.87 -20.80
N GLN A 236 43.43 -2.50 -19.81
CA GLN A 236 44.59 -3.29 -19.36
C GLN A 236 44.28 -4.21 -18.19
N ILE A 237 43.11 -4.09 -17.55
CA ILE A 237 42.67 -4.99 -16.48
C ILE A 237 42.69 -6.46 -16.95
N PRO A 238 42.08 -6.85 -18.09
CA PRO A 238 42.15 -8.23 -18.58
C PRO A 238 43.59 -8.75 -18.77
N ASN A 239 44.49 -7.94 -19.34
CA ASN A 239 45.90 -8.32 -19.52
C ASN A 239 46.56 -8.61 -18.19
N HIS A 240 46.35 -7.72 -17.22
CA HIS A 240 46.92 -7.82 -15.90
C HIS A 240 46.45 -9.07 -15.13
N VAL A 241 45.16 -9.43 -15.15
CA VAL A 241 44.68 -10.66 -14.45
C VAL A 241 45.17 -11.96 -15.11
N PHE A 242 45.64 -11.88 -16.36
CA PHE A 242 46.22 -13.00 -17.11
C PHE A 242 47.75 -12.97 -17.12
N GLY A 243 48.38 -12.06 -16.36
CA GLY A 243 49.83 -11.99 -16.19
C GLY A 243 50.60 -11.19 -17.22
N ASN A 244 49.92 -10.54 -18.16
CA ASN A 244 50.55 -9.60 -19.07
C ASN A 244 50.57 -8.20 -18.42
N HIS A 245 51.76 -7.64 -18.21
CA HIS A 245 51.96 -6.37 -17.52
C HIS A 245 52.51 -5.24 -18.39
N ASP A 246 52.68 -5.47 -19.70
CA ASP A 246 53.42 -4.59 -20.62
C ASP A 246 52.87 -3.15 -20.57
N ASN A 247 51.55 -3.03 -20.53
CA ASN A 247 50.85 -1.75 -20.59
C ASN A 247 50.05 -1.42 -19.32
N CYS A 248 50.38 -2.02 -18.18
CA CYS A 248 49.70 -1.69 -16.92
C CYS A 248 49.99 -0.26 -16.45
N GLY A 249 48.99 0.39 -15.84
CA GLY A 249 49.11 1.71 -15.20
C GLY A 249 49.78 1.68 -13.81
N GLN A 250 49.78 2.83 -13.12
CA GLN A 250 50.41 3.03 -11.79
C GLN A 250 49.84 2.10 -10.70
N TRP A 251 48.57 1.70 -10.81
CA TRP A 251 47.91 0.68 -9.99
C TRP A 251 48.57 -0.72 -10.02
N CYS A 252 49.54 -0.96 -10.91
CA CYS A 252 50.26 -2.22 -10.99
C CYS A 252 51.48 -2.24 -10.06
N HIS A 253 51.33 -2.89 -8.90
CA HIS A 253 52.40 -3.03 -7.91
C HIS A 253 53.69 -3.73 -8.39
N ARG A 254 53.69 -4.37 -9.57
CA ARG A 254 54.90 -4.90 -10.23
C ARG A 254 55.79 -3.84 -10.85
N LYS A 255 55.27 -2.63 -11.14
CA LYS A 255 56.07 -1.51 -11.66
C LYS A 255 56.69 -0.63 -10.56
N SER A 256 56.24 -0.75 -9.31
CA SER A 256 56.60 0.13 -8.20
C SER A 256 57.50 -0.50 -7.13
N SER A 257 58.09 -1.67 -7.37
CA SER A 257 59.00 -2.31 -6.42
C SER A 257 60.38 -2.53 -7.04
N ASP A 258 61.38 -1.93 -6.41
CA ASP A 258 62.76 -2.41 -6.41
C ASP A 258 62.77 -3.94 -6.22
N GLU A 259 63.72 -4.60 -6.86
CA GLU A 259 63.86 -6.05 -7.04
C GLU A 259 63.90 -6.91 -5.75
N ASN A 260 63.61 -6.38 -4.56
CA ASN A 260 63.88 -7.02 -3.27
C ASN A 260 62.72 -7.05 -2.27
N ASN A 261 61.48 -7.36 -2.67
CA ASN A 261 60.49 -7.80 -1.68
C ASN A 261 59.57 -8.94 -2.18
N ASN A 262 59.90 -10.15 -1.73
CA ASN A 262 59.15 -11.40 -1.82
C ASN A 262 57.85 -11.36 -0.98
N GLY A 263 56.92 -10.49 -1.35
CA GLY A 263 55.56 -10.47 -0.83
C GLY A 263 54.56 -11.00 -1.86
N GLU A 264 54.61 -12.29 -2.19
CA GLU A 264 53.63 -12.95 -3.07
C GLU A 264 52.21 -12.86 -2.48
N LYS A 265 51.46 -11.78 -2.76
CA LYS A 265 50.00 -11.87 -2.78
C LYS A 265 49.62 -12.59 -4.07
N LYS A 266 49.51 -13.93 -4.00
CA LYS A 266 49.02 -14.83 -5.04
C LYS A 266 47.82 -14.23 -5.77
N THR A 267 48.08 -13.52 -6.86
CA THR A 267 47.04 -13.06 -7.75
C THR A 267 46.69 -14.26 -8.60
N ILE A 268 45.47 -14.75 -8.50
CA ILE A 268 45.01 -15.91 -9.28
C ILE A 268 45.24 -15.59 -10.76
N LEU A 269 46.15 -16.34 -11.39
CA LEU A 269 46.47 -16.19 -12.80
C LEU A 269 45.43 -16.95 -13.61
N LEU A 270 44.56 -16.22 -14.29
CA LEU A 270 43.58 -16.83 -15.18
C LEU A 270 44.27 -17.32 -16.45
N LYS A 271 43.83 -18.47 -16.99
CA LYS A 271 44.42 -19.11 -18.18
C LYS A 271 43.42 -19.43 -19.28
N ASP A 272 42.13 -19.22 -19.05
CA ASP A 272 41.08 -19.56 -20.01
C ASP A 272 40.94 -18.46 -21.10
N ALA A 273 41.27 -18.81 -22.34
CA ALA A 273 41.22 -17.91 -23.48
C ALA A 273 39.80 -17.42 -23.85
N ARG A 274 38.75 -18.22 -23.61
CA ARG A 274 37.36 -17.78 -23.82
C ARG A 274 36.96 -16.76 -22.76
N LEU A 275 37.37 -16.98 -21.52
CA LEU A 275 37.15 -16.03 -20.43
C LEU A 275 37.89 -14.72 -20.68
N TYR A 276 39.15 -14.78 -21.17
CA TYR A 276 39.92 -13.59 -21.55
C TYR A 276 39.19 -12.73 -22.59
N ASN A 277 38.71 -13.34 -23.68
CA ASN A 277 37.97 -12.64 -24.72
C ASN A 277 36.67 -12.01 -24.18
N LYS A 278 35.93 -12.72 -23.33
CA LYS A 278 34.72 -12.17 -22.69
C LYS A 278 35.05 -10.99 -21.78
N LEU A 279 36.11 -11.09 -20.98
CA LEU A 279 36.54 -10.00 -20.11
C LEU A 279 36.99 -8.79 -20.92
N GLN A 280 37.76 -8.97 -21.99
CA GLN A 280 38.09 -7.88 -22.91
C GLN A 280 36.82 -7.20 -23.43
N GLN A 281 35.85 -7.93 -23.96
CA GLN A 281 34.60 -7.33 -24.46
C GLN A 281 33.86 -6.52 -23.39
N ILE A 282 33.88 -6.99 -22.14
CA ILE A 282 33.27 -6.27 -21.01
C ILE A 282 34.05 -4.98 -20.70
N PHE A 283 35.36 -5.07 -20.51
CA PHE A 283 36.20 -3.92 -20.15
C PHE A 283 36.36 -2.90 -21.27
N PHE A 284 36.29 -3.31 -22.55
CA PHE A 284 36.22 -2.39 -23.68
C PHE A 284 34.93 -1.55 -23.65
N LYS A 285 33.79 -2.13 -23.25
CA LYS A 285 32.55 -1.35 -23.10
C LYS A 285 32.68 -0.28 -22.01
N TYR A 286 33.33 -0.63 -20.89
CA TYR A 286 33.59 0.33 -19.81
C TYR A 286 34.59 1.40 -20.25
N ALA A 287 35.69 1.03 -20.91
CA ALA A 287 36.69 1.97 -21.43
C ALA A 287 36.13 2.93 -22.49
N ASN A 288 35.22 2.46 -23.35
CA ASN A 288 34.55 3.28 -24.35
C ASN A 288 33.48 4.21 -23.75
N ASN A 289 33.23 4.12 -22.45
CA ASN A 289 32.36 5.02 -21.69
C ASN A 289 33.11 5.61 -20.49
N ALA A 290 34.44 5.72 -20.56
CA ALA A 290 35.29 6.07 -19.42
C ALA A 290 34.88 7.41 -18.79
N ALA A 291 34.39 8.36 -19.59
CA ALA A 291 33.86 9.62 -19.11
C ALA A 291 32.77 9.47 -18.04
N LYS A 292 31.92 8.43 -18.11
CA LYS A 292 30.88 8.15 -17.10
C LYS A 292 31.44 7.68 -15.77
N PHE A 293 32.67 7.16 -15.77
CA PHE A 293 33.33 6.58 -14.60
C PHE A 293 34.42 7.51 -14.04
N SER A 294 34.91 8.49 -14.81
CA SER A 294 35.91 9.46 -14.35
C SER A 294 35.32 10.52 -13.41
N ILE A 295 34.01 10.72 -13.44
CA ILE A 295 33.26 11.49 -12.43
C ILE A 295 33.07 10.52 -11.28
N ALA A 296 33.81 10.69 -10.19
CA ALA A 296 33.74 9.81 -9.02
C ALA A 296 32.42 10.01 -8.26
N ALA A 297 31.32 9.56 -8.85
CA ALA A 297 30.00 9.66 -8.29
C ALA A 297 29.83 8.72 -7.09
N SER A 298 28.95 9.11 -6.17
CA SER A 298 28.64 8.33 -4.97
C SER A 298 28.14 6.92 -5.32
N SER A 299 28.80 5.89 -4.79
CA SER A 299 28.40 4.48 -4.91
C SER A 299 27.24 4.08 -3.99
N GLN A 300 26.78 4.98 -3.13
CA GLN A 300 25.80 4.69 -2.07
C GLN A 300 24.49 4.10 -2.60
N ALA A 301 24.03 4.54 -3.77
CA ALA A 301 22.83 3.99 -4.40
C ALA A 301 23.02 2.53 -4.85
N ASN A 302 24.21 2.20 -5.36
CA ASN A 302 24.59 0.84 -5.77
C ASN A 302 24.80 -0.06 -4.56
N GLU A 303 25.45 0.43 -3.51
CA GLU A 303 25.62 -0.27 -2.23
C GLU A 303 24.27 -0.57 -1.57
N SER A 304 23.37 0.42 -1.54
CA SER A 304 21.99 0.24 -1.10
C SER A 304 21.28 -0.88 -1.88
N MET A 305 21.40 -0.89 -3.21
CA MET A 305 20.79 -1.94 -4.05
C MET A 305 21.41 -3.31 -3.78
N ASN A 306 22.74 -3.40 -3.71
CA ASN A 306 23.47 -4.63 -3.40
C ASN A 306 23.08 -5.18 -2.02
N ASN A 307 22.89 -4.31 -1.03
CA ASN A 307 22.42 -4.69 0.30
C ASN A 307 21.01 -5.30 0.24
N ILE A 308 20.09 -4.71 -0.52
CA ILE A 308 18.75 -5.28 -0.73
C ILE A 308 18.85 -6.65 -1.43
N MET A 309 19.64 -6.76 -2.50
CA MET A 309 19.82 -8.03 -3.22
C MET A 309 20.41 -9.11 -2.31
N ALA A 310 21.47 -8.78 -1.55
CA ALA A 310 22.11 -9.70 -0.60
C ALA A 310 21.15 -10.12 0.53
N HIS A 311 20.27 -9.22 0.96
CA HIS A 311 19.24 -9.53 1.96
C HIS A 311 18.18 -10.50 1.39
N LYS A 312 17.76 -10.31 0.14
CA LYS A 312 16.71 -11.13 -0.50
C LYS A 312 17.23 -12.48 -0.97
N ALA A 313 18.48 -12.54 -1.42
CA ALA A 313 19.18 -13.73 -1.92
C ALA A 313 20.56 -13.89 -1.24
N PRO A 314 20.61 -14.21 0.07
CA PRO A 314 21.87 -14.28 0.82
C PRO A 314 22.76 -15.44 0.37
N LYS A 315 24.08 -15.20 0.35
CA LYS A 315 25.11 -16.18 -0.07
C LYS A 315 25.15 -17.44 0.79
N ASN A 316 24.70 -17.37 2.04
CA ASN A 316 24.63 -18.52 2.94
C ASN A 316 23.47 -19.49 2.61
N ARG A 317 22.69 -19.22 1.56
CA ARG A 317 21.64 -20.10 1.02
C ARG A 317 21.78 -20.22 -0.49
N CYS A 318 21.80 -21.44 -1.00
CA CYS A 318 21.84 -21.66 -2.44
C CYS A 318 20.43 -21.52 -3.05
N TYR A 319 20.18 -20.38 -3.71
CA TYR A 319 18.98 -20.20 -4.55
C TYR A 319 19.28 -20.38 -6.04
N SER A 320 20.56 -20.31 -6.43
CA SER A 320 21.06 -20.23 -7.81
C SER A 320 20.70 -21.42 -8.71
N LEU A 321 20.27 -22.53 -8.12
CA LEU A 321 19.84 -23.73 -8.85
C LEU A 321 18.32 -23.76 -9.10
N SER A 322 17.62 -22.66 -8.85
CA SER A 322 16.17 -22.56 -9.03
C SER A 322 15.73 -21.14 -9.41
N GLU A 323 14.58 -21.05 -10.07
CA GLU A 323 13.81 -19.83 -10.34
C GLU A 323 13.56 -18.94 -9.11
N SER A 324 13.70 -19.47 -7.88
CA SER A 324 13.59 -18.69 -6.63
C SER A 324 14.64 -17.57 -6.57
N ALA A 325 15.82 -17.75 -7.17
CA ALA A 325 16.84 -16.70 -7.25
C ALA A 325 16.30 -15.49 -8.04
N ASP A 326 15.71 -15.74 -9.21
CA ASP A 326 15.18 -14.71 -10.09
C ASP A 326 14.03 -13.96 -9.42
N PHE A 327 13.10 -14.68 -8.78
CA PHE A 327 11.97 -14.07 -8.08
C PHE A 327 12.41 -13.18 -6.91
N ARG A 328 13.48 -13.56 -6.20
CA ARG A 328 14.04 -12.78 -5.08
C ARG A 328 14.73 -11.51 -5.57
N LEU A 329 15.47 -11.61 -6.67
CA LEU A 329 16.10 -10.44 -7.31
C LEU A 329 15.04 -9.50 -7.91
N ALA A 330 13.99 -10.04 -8.54
CA ALA A 330 12.85 -9.25 -8.98
C ALA A 330 12.18 -8.53 -7.80
N SER A 331 12.00 -9.19 -6.65
CA SER A 331 11.50 -8.52 -5.43
C SER A 331 12.45 -7.43 -4.91
N ALA A 332 13.77 -7.58 -5.06
CA ALA A 332 14.73 -6.53 -4.72
C ALA A 332 14.57 -5.29 -5.61
N VAL A 333 14.45 -5.50 -6.93
CA VAL A 333 14.21 -4.44 -7.92
C VAL A 333 12.91 -3.70 -7.62
N CYS A 334 11.82 -4.43 -7.44
CA CYS A 334 10.53 -3.84 -7.10
C CYS A 334 10.59 -3.04 -5.78
N ALA A 335 11.31 -3.53 -4.76
CA ALA A 335 11.45 -2.84 -3.49
C ALA A 335 12.29 -1.55 -3.63
N LYS A 336 13.32 -1.55 -4.48
CA LYS A 336 14.14 -0.38 -4.75
C LYS A 336 13.37 0.71 -5.48
N ASN A 337 12.60 0.33 -6.50
CA ASN A 337 11.92 1.28 -7.38
C ASN A 337 10.58 1.77 -6.78
N ASP A 338 9.74 0.87 -6.29
CA ASP A 338 8.37 1.19 -5.87
C ASP A 338 8.20 1.22 -4.33
N GLY A 339 9.22 0.85 -3.55
CA GLY A 339 9.13 0.66 -2.10
C GLY A 339 8.17 -0.48 -1.74
N GLU A 340 7.37 -0.35 -0.67
CA GLU A 340 6.37 -1.35 -0.28
C GLU A 340 5.17 -1.45 -1.26
N GLY A 341 4.98 -0.44 -2.12
CA GLY A 341 3.87 -0.35 -3.06
C GLY A 341 3.81 -1.47 -4.10
N HIS A 342 4.94 -2.08 -4.46
CA HIS A 342 4.95 -3.18 -5.45
C HIS A 342 4.18 -4.42 -5.01
N LEU A 343 4.05 -4.69 -3.70
CA LEU A 343 3.27 -5.84 -3.21
C LEU A 343 1.83 -5.78 -3.70
N LEU A 344 1.32 -4.56 -3.78
CA LEU A 344 -0.01 -4.24 -4.24
C LEU A 344 -0.12 -4.31 -5.78
N HIS A 345 0.94 -3.97 -6.51
CA HIS A 345 1.05 -4.22 -7.96
C HIS A 345 0.99 -5.73 -8.26
N VAL A 346 1.76 -6.54 -7.53
CA VAL A 346 1.80 -7.99 -7.69
C VAL A 346 0.45 -8.62 -7.35
N MET A 347 -0.18 -8.23 -6.23
CA MET A 347 -1.52 -8.70 -5.87
C MET A 347 -2.55 -8.37 -6.96
N THR A 348 -2.50 -7.16 -7.51
CA THR A 348 -3.37 -6.74 -8.61
C THR A 348 -3.15 -7.58 -9.86
N LYS A 349 -1.90 -7.84 -10.23
CA LYS A 349 -1.54 -8.66 -11.40
C LYS A 349 -2.01 -10.11 -11.24
N LEU A 350 -2.03 -10.61 -10.02
CA LEU A 350 -2.58 -11.92 -9.66
C LEU A 350 -4.11 -11.92 -9.49
N SER A 351 -4.79 -10.80 -9.76
CA SER A 351 -6.24 -10.63 -9.55
C SER A 351 -6.71 -10.88 -8.11
N ILE A 352 -5.84 -10.60 -7.14
CA ILE A 352 -6.12 -10.72 -5.71
C ILE A 352 -6.49 -9.35 -5.16
N SER A 353 -7.60 -9.25 -4.43
CA SER A 353 -8.02 -8.00 -3.82
C SER A 353 -7.03 -7.57 -2.74
N PRO A 354 -6.44 -6.37 -2.84
CA PRO A 354 -5.64 -5.80 -1.78
C PRO A 354 -6.54 -5.27 -0.67
N GLU A 355 -6.29 -5.72 0.55
CA GLU A 355 -7.16 -5.43 1.71
C GLU A 355 -6.71 -4.18 2.49
N THR A 356 -5.63 -3.50 2.06
CA THR A 356 -5.14 -2.28 2.71
C THR A 356 -5.90 -1.05 2.19
N SER A 357 -6.55 -0.37 3.12
CA SER A 357 -7.57 0.65 2.94
C SER A 357 -7.09 1.91 2.20
N GLY A 358 -7.41 2.02 0.91
CA GLY A 358 -7.54 3.31 0.22
C GLY A 358 -8.87 4.03 0.46
N PHE A 359 -9.67 3.62 1.46
CA PHE A 359 -11.03 4.13 1.72
C PHE A 359 -11.31 4.39 3.21
N GLY A 360 -10.28 4.48 4.06
CA GLY A 360 -10.46 4.77 5.48
C GLY A 360 -10.66 6.26 5.75
N LYS A 361 -11.19 6.63 6.93
CA LYS A 361 -11.33 8.03 7.40
C LYS A 361 -10.04 8.87 7.41
N ASN A 362 -8.88 8.24 7.20
CA ASN A 362 -7.57 8.87 7.18
C ASN A 362 -7.07 9.10 5.74
N ALA A 363 -7.91 8.91 4.73
CA ALA A 363 -7.56 9.21 3.35
C ALA A 363 -7.43 10.73 3.16
N GLU A 364 -6.42 11.15 2.40
CA GLU A 364 -6.20 12.57 2.09
C GLU A 364 -7.07 12.98 0.89
N ILE A 365 -7.57 14.21 0.93
CA ILE A 365 -8.23 14.83 -0.23
C ILE A 365 -7.13 15.19 -1.22
N LEU A 366 -7.19 14.65 -2.44
CA LEU A 366 -6.20 14.89 -3.50
C LEU A 366 -6.74 15.78 -4.63
N GLN A 367 -8.07 15.88 -4.75
CA GLN A 367 -8.75 16.72 -5.72
C GLN A 367 -10.08 17.19 -5.10
N ILE A 368 -10.40 18.46 -5.26
CA ILE A 368 -11.72 19.01 -4.94
C ILE A 368 -12.33 19.46 -6.25
N ALA A 369 -13.51 18.93 -6.57
CA ALA A 369 -14.28 19.34 -7.72
C ALA A 369 -15.73 19.64 -7.34
N ALA A 370 -16.31 20.66 -7.96
CA ALA A 370 -17.69 21.06 -7.77
C ALA A 370 -18.22 21.77 -9.02
N LYS A 371 -19.53 21.73 -9.21
CA LYS A 371 -20.20 22.38 -10.33
C LYS A 371 -21.59 22.85 -9.93
N PHE A 372 -21.97 24.04 -10.38
CA PHE A 372 -23.33 24.55 -10.33
C PHE A 372 -23.57 25.38 -11.60
N ASP A 373 -24.74 25.21 -12.21
CA ASP A 373 -25.03 25.77 -13.54
C ASP A 373 -23.85 25.50 -14.52
N ASP A 374 -23.35 26.55 -15.17
CA ASP A 374 -22.20 26.50 -16.08
C ASP A 374 -20.84 26.70 -15.37
N ASN A 375 -20.84 26.97 -14.06
CA ASN A 375 -19.63 27.22 -13.29
C ASN A 375 -19.03 25.90 -12.79
N ALA A 376 -17.79 25.62 -13.18
CA ALA A 376 -17.05 24.43 -12.75
C ALA A 376 -15.79 24.82 -11.95
N PHE A 377 -15.50 24.04 -10.92
CA PHE A 377 -14.32 24.16 -10.07
C PHE A 377 -13.63 22.81 -9.98
N SER A 378 -12.31 22.79 -10.16
CA SER A 378 -11.47 21.61 -10.00
C SER A 378 -10.05 22.03 -9.65
N VAL A 379 -9.60 21.64 -8.45
CA VAL A 379 -8.23 21.92 -7.98
C VAL A 379 -7.65 20.66 -7.38
N TYR A 380 -6.33 20.51 -7.51
CA TYR A 380 -5.58 19.41 -6.90
C TYR A 380 -4.92 19.86 -5.60
N ALA A 381 -4.95 18.98 -4.60
CA ALA A 381 -4.31 19.20 -3.31
C ALA A 381 -3.06 18.33 -3.19
N LYS A 382 -1.98 18.92 -2.68
CA LYS A 382 -0.71 18.23 -2.44
C LYS A 382 -0.91 17.16 -1.37
N PRO A 383 -0.53 15.90 -1.65
CA PRO A 383 -0.52 14.85 -0.64
C PRO A 383 0.53 15.18 0.43
N THR A 384 0.21 14.92 1.70
CA THR A 384 1.19 14.96 2.80
C THR A 384 1.73 13.57 3.13
N LYS A 385 1.07 12.53 2.61
CA LYS A 385 1.46 11.13 2.74
C LYS A 385 1.48 10.47 1.37
N LYS A 386 2.31 9.44 1.23
CA LYS A 386 2.35 8.63 0.02
C LYS A 386 0.95 8.11 -0.32
N ILE A 387 0.50 8.35 -1.55
CA ILE A 387 -0.80 7.88 -2.02
C ILE A 387 -0.73 6.36 -2.13
N CYS A 388 -1.66 5.67 -1.46
CA CYS A 388 -1.71 4.22 -1.55
C CYS A 388 -2.11 3.80 -2.98
N TYR A 389 -1.49 2.74 -3.52
CA TYR A 389 -1.76 2.37 -4.91
C TYR A 389 -3.23 2.04 -5.19
N SER A 390 -4.01 1.53 -4.22
CA SER A 390 -5.43 1.30 -4.45
C SER A 390 -6.17 2.60 -4.76
N ALA A 391 -5.76 3.71 -4.14
CA ALA A 391 -6.27 5.03 -4.49
C ALA A 391 -5.72 5.46 -5.86
N SER A 392 -4.41 5.36 -6.09
CA SER A 392 -3.79 5.73 -7.38
C SER A 392 -4.35 4.97 -8.58
N LYS A 393 -4.63 3.68 -8.43
CA LYS A 393 -5.23 2.85 -9.50
C LYS A 393 -6.65 3.30 -9.84
N ILE A 394 -7.38 3.81 -8.85
CA ILE A 394 -8.76 4.25 -9.04
C ILE A 394 -8.74 5.65 -9.61
N THR A 395 -8.10 6.61 -8.94
CA THR A 395 -8.13 8.03 -9.33
C THR A 395 -7.20 8.37 -10.49
N GLY A 396 -6.23 7.51 -10.79
CA GLY A 396 -5.13 7.83 -11.70
C GLY A 396 -4.12 8.81 -11.11
N LEU A 397 -4.24 9.18 -9.83
CA LEU A 397 -3.34 10.14 -9.16
C LEU A 397 -2.12 9.45 -8.54
N HIS A 398 -0.94 9.95 -8.88
CA HIS A 398 0.35 9.49 -8.40
C HIS A 398 1.11 10.64 -7.77
N GLU A 399 1.80 10.37 -6.67
CA GLU A 399 2.77 11.29 -6.08
C GLU A 399 4.16 10.81 -6.50
N ILE A 400 4.94 11.73 -7.08
CA ILE A 400 6.30 11.49 -7.55
C ILE A 400 7.12 12.72 -7.12
N ASN A 401 8.08 12.52 -6.21
CA ASN A 401 9.01 13.55 -5.72
C ASN A 401 8.32 14.83 -5.19
N GLY A 402 7.18 14.70 -4.52
CA GLY A 402 6.40 15.80 -3.97
C GLY A 402 5.48 16.51 -4.98
N SER A 403 5.54 16.13 -6.26
CA SER A 403 4.62 16.57 -7.31
C SER A 403 3.50 15.55 -7.52
N LEU A 404 2.31 16.05 -7.88
CA LEU A 404 1.13 15.23 -8.13
C LEU A 404 0.93 15.05 -9.65
N TYR A 405 0.65 13.84 -10.08
CA TYR A 405 0.45 13.48 -11.48
C TYR A 405 -0.90 12.81 -11.65
N LEU A 406 -1.69 13.26 -12.62
CA LEU A 406 -2.87 12.55 -13.09
C LEU A 406 -2.50 11.78 -14.36
N ARG A 407 -2.51 10.45 -14.28
CA ARG A 407 -2.27 9.54 -15.44
C ARG A 407 -0.98 9.83 -16.18
N GLY A 408 0.07 10.16 -15.40
CA GLY A 408 1.40 10.47 -15.93
C GLY A 408 1.60 11.92 -16.36
N LYS A 409 0.56 12.77 -16.31
CA LYS A 409 0.70 14.22 -16.55
C LYS A 409 0.76 14.95 -15.21
N GLU A 410 1.78 15.77 -15.01
CA GLU A 410 1.87 16.62 -13.82
C GLU A 410 0.68 17.56 -13.76
N VAL A 411 0.08 17.68 -12.58
CA VAL A 411 -1.01 18.60 -12.30
C VAL A 411 -0.55 19.64 -11.30
N ASN A 412 -0.98 20.88 -11.49
CA ASN A 412 -0.70 21.93 -10.52
C ASN A 412 -1.49 21.64 -9.23
N ALA A 413 -0.78 21.25 -8.18
CA ALA A 413 -1.34 20.96 -6.87
C ALA A 413 -0.91 22.00 -5.84
N MET A 414 -1.85 22.42 -4.99
CA MET A 414 -1.64 23.42 -3.93
C MET A 414 -1.81 22.80 -2.54
N LEU A 415 -1.50 23.54 -1.48
CA LEU A 415 -1.76 23.03 -0.13
C LEU A 415 -3.27 22.84 0.07
N LEU A 416 -3.68 21.81 0.81
CA LEU A 416 -5.10 21.52 1.04
C LEU A 416 -5.84 22.72 1.66
N LYS A 417 -5.18 23.50 2.52
CA LYS A 417 -5.74 24.73 3.09
C LYS A 417 -6.07 25.77 2.01
N ASP A 418 -5.18 25.96 1.04
CA ASP A 418 -5.37 26.90 -0.07
C ASP A 418 -6.48 26.40 -1.01
N ALA A 419 -6.50 25.09 -1.27
CA ALA A 419 -7.58 24.46 -2.04
C ALA A 419 -8.96 24.64 -1.38
N LEU A 420 -9.02 24.58 -0.04
CA LEU A 420 -10.26 24.87 0.71
C LEU A 420 -10.66 26.34 0.57
N PHE A 421 -9.72 27.29 0.66
CA PHE A 421 -10.05 28.71 0.46
C PHE A 421 -10.55 28.98 -0.97
N SER A 422 -9.89 28.46 -2.00
CA SER A 422 -10.37 28.58 -3.38
C SER A 422 -11.74 27.92 -3.58
N PHE A 423 -12.01 26.81 -2.88
CA PHE A 423 -13.33 26.17 -2.92
C PHE A 423 -14.39 27.04 -2.22
N GLN A 424 -14.04 27.67 -1.09
CA GLN A 424 -14.92 28.60 -0.38
C GLN A 424 -15.28 29.82 -1.23
N GLU A 425 -14.30 30.40 -1.93
CA GLU A 425 -14.52 31.49 -2.90
C GLU A 425 -15.47 31.04 -4.01
N PHE A 426 -15.28 29.84 -4.57
CA PHE A 426 -16.16 29.27 -5.57
C PHE A 426 -17.60 29.12 -5.10
N LEU A 427 -17.82 28.62 -3.87
CA LEU A 427 -19.17 28.52 -3.29
C LEU A 427 -19.85 29.89 -3.16
N ASN A 428 -19.07 30.93 -2.84
CA ASN A 428 -19.56 32.30 -2.69
C ASN A 428 -19.92 32.99 -4.01
N ILE A 429 -19.48 32.47 -5.17
CA ILE A 429 -19.85 33.03 -6.49
C ILE A 429 -21.38 33.10 -6.65
N SER A 430 -22.10 32.11 -6.11
CA SER A 430 -23.56 32.08 -6.18
C SER A 430 -24.24 33.20 -5.39
N GLY A 431 -23.57 33.76 -4.38
CA GLY A 431 -24.16 34.69 -3.41
C GLY A 431 -25.32 34.11 -2.59
N GLN A 432 -25.56 32.81 -2.67
CA GLN A 432 -26.68 32.11 -2.04
C GLN A 432 -26.19 30.97 -1.14
N PRO A 433 -26.99 30.54 -0.14
CA PRO A 433 -26.65 29.37 0.66
C PRO A 433 -26.56 28.10 -0.20
N CYS A 434 -25.50 27.31 -0.05
CA CYS A 434 -25.18 26.16 -0.90
C CYS A 434 -25.62 24.83 -0.28
N LEU A 435 -26.38 24.04 -1.02
CA LEU A 435 -26.62 22.62 -0.72
C LEU A 435 -25.65 21.77 -1.55
N LEU A 436 -24.71 21.09 -0.89
CA LEU A 436 -23.75 20.23 -1.60
C LEU A 436 -24.34 18.85 -1.86
N VAL A 437 -24.25 18.39 -3.11
CA VAL A 437 -24.84 17.13 -3.56
C VAL A 437 -23.72 16.20 -4.00
N ALA A 438 -23.66 15.00 -3.43
CA ALA A 438 -22.66 14.00 -3.77
C ALA A 438 -23.28 12.60 -3.84
N HIS A 439 -22.66 11.69 -4.58
CA HIS A 439 -23.11 10.30 -4.70
C HIS A 439 -22.33 9.42 -3.73
N ASN A 440 -23.01 8.90 -2.69
CA ASN A 440 -22.38 8.36 -1.47
C ASN A 440 -21.76 9.46 -0.58
N ALA A 441 -22.48 10.59 -0.44
CA ALA A 441 -22.03 11.80 0.25
C ALA A 441 -21.47 11.59 1.66
N THR A 442 -21.82 10.49 2.34
CA THR A 442 -21.23 10.14 3.64
C THR A 442 -19.69 10.08 3.58
N PHE A 443 -19.13 9.66 2.44
CA PHE A 443 -17.69 9.63 2.22
C PHE A 443 -17.12 11.03 1.98
N ASP A 444 -17.58 11.73 0.94
CA ASP A 444 -17.02 13.02 0.53
C ASP A 444 -17.25 14.12 1.57
N ALA A 445 -18.49 14.22 2.08
CA ALA A 445 -18.83 15.20 3.12
C ALA A 445 -18.05 14.94 4.41
N GLY A 446 -17.79 13.67 4.76
CA GLY A 446 -17.00 13.32 5.93
C GLY A 446 -15.56 13.83 5.84
N HIS A 447 -14.90 13.64 4.69
CA HIS A 447 -13.53 14.11 4.49
C HIS A 447 -13.46 15.64 4.42
N LEU A 448 -14.40 16.29 3.70
CA LEU A 448 -14.46 17.75 3.64
C LEU A 448 -14.66 18.37 5.03
N ILE A 449 -15.61 17.85 5.82
CA ILE A 449 -15.89 18.35 7.17
C ILE A 449 -14.70 18.12 8.10
N THR A 450 -14.03 16.97 7.99
CA THR A 450 -12.81 16.70 8.74
C THR A 450 -11.73 17.73 8.40
N ALA A 451 -11.54 18.05 7.11
CA ALA A 451 -10.57 19.05 6.67
C ALA A 451 -10.94 20.46 7.19
N ILE A 452 -12.20 20.87 7.09
CA ILE A 452 -12.69 22.16 7.61
C ILE A 452 -12.43 22.29 9.12
N ILE A 453 -12.69 21.24 9.91
CA ILE A 453 -12.42 21.24 11.35
C ILE A 453 -10.91 21.33 11.62
N ASN A 454 -10.12 20.50 10.95
CA ASN A 454 -8.67 20.40 11.20
C ASN A 454 -7.91 21.68 10.82
N TYR A 455 -8.36 22.41 9.80
CA TYR A 455 -7.79 23.71 9.42
C TYR A 455 -8.47 24.90 10.10
N SER A 456 -9.42 24.64 11.01
CA SER A 456 -10.16 25.66 11.77
C SER A 456 -10.90 26.67 10.91
N THR A 457 -11.43 26.25 9.75
CA THR A 457 -12.15 27.12 8.80
C THR A 457 -13.67 26.96 8.89
N ILE A 458 -14.21 26.71 10.09
CA ILE A 458 -15.63 26.35 10.26
C ILE A 458 -16.55 27.52 9.89
N GLU A 459 -16.14 28.74 10.20
CA GLU A 459 -16.92 29.97 10.02
C GLU A 459 -17.01 30.39 8.55
N GLU A 460 -15.91 30.21 7.81
CA GLU A 460 -15.77 30.57 6.41
C GLU A 460 -16.67 29.72 5.49
N PHE A 461 -17.04 28.52 5.95
CA PHE A 461 -17.91 27.58 5.25
C PHE A 461 -19.38 27.58 5.74
N GLN A 462 -19.81 28.59 6.49
CA GLN A 462 -21.21 28.72 6.94
C GLN A 462 -22.22 28.88 5.80
N ASN A 463 -21.76 29.23 4.60
CA ASN A 463 -22.60 29.25 3.39
C ASN A 463 -23.15 27.85 3.04
N ILE A 464 -22.52 26.76 3.48
CA ILE A 464 -23.01 25.40 3.27
C ILE A 464 -24.20 25.14 4.19
N VAL A 465 -25.40 24.97 3.62
CA VAL A 465 -26.61 24.64 4.40
C VAL A 465 -26.73 23.15 4.75
N GLY A 466 -25.96 22.31 4.08
CA GLY A 466 -25.90 20.87 4.31
C GLY A 466 -25.45 20.07 3.09
N PHE A 467 -25.59 18.76 3.21
CA PHE A 467 -25.21 17.78 2.19
C PHE A 467 -26.35 16.82 1.92
N THR A 468 -26.49 16.42 0.66
CA THR A 468 -27.46 15.40 0.22
C THR A 468 -26.77 14.25 -0.50
N ASP A 469 -27.14 13.03 -0.13
CA ASP A 469 -26.62 11.79 -0.73
C ASP A 469 -27.57 11.26 -1.82
N THR A 470 -27.18 11.41 -3.08
CA THR A 470 -28.00 10.93 -4.21
C THR A 470 -28.11 9.40 -4.27
N LEU A 471 -27.17 8.67 -3.66
CA LEU A 471 -27.24 7.20 -3.59
C LEU A 471 -28.47 6.75 -2.81
N LEU A 472 -28.83 7.46 -1.74
CA LEU A 472 -30.03 7.15 -0.95
C LEU A 472 -31.31 7.47 -1.70
N ILE A 473 -31.34 8.61 -2.38
CA ILE A 473 -32.49 9.04 -3.18
C ILE A 473 -32.76 8.04 -4.31
N LEU A 474 -31.74 7.73 -5.11
CA LEU A 474 -31.86 6.83 -6.26
C LEU A 474 -32.25 5.40 -5.84
N LYS A 475 -31.75 4.91 -4.69
CA LYS A 475 -32.19 3.61 -4.14
C LYS A 475 -33.66 3.58 -3.78
N GLN A 476 -34.23 4.70 -3.35
CA GLN A 476 -35.64 4.80 -3.01
C GLN A 476 -36.53 4.99 -4.24
N MET A 477 -36.02 5.70 -5.25
CA MET A 477 -36.73 5.88 -6.52
C MET A 477 -36.80 4.60 -7.34
N TYR A 478 -35.75 3.77 -7.31
CA TYR A 478 -35.62 2.55 -8.11
C TYR A 478 -35.43 1.30 -7.20
N PRO A 479 -36.42 0.96 -6.35
CA PRO A 479 -36.30 -0.14 -5.38
C PRO A 479 -36.12 -1.51 -6.05
N GLU A 480 -36.60 -1.68 -7.28
CA GLU A 480 -36.46 -2.90 -8.09
C GLU A 480 -35.01 -3.18 -8.51
N ARG A 481 -34.14 -2.15 -8.51
CA ARG A 481 -32.74 -2.26 -8.93
C ARG A 481 -31.88 -2.90 -7.85
N CYS A 482 -32.00 -4.21 -7.69
CA CYS A 482 -31.33 -4.98 -6.62
C CYS A 482 -30.03 -5.64 -7.08
N GLY A 483 -28.88 -5.26 -6.50
CA GLY A 483 -27.60 -5.93 -6.74
C GLY A 483 -26.36 -5.14 -6.31
N PRO A 484 -25.25 -5.82 -5.95
CA PRO A 484 -24.03 -5.14 -5.54
C PRO A 484 -23.44 -4.36 -6.72
N GLY A 485 -23.13 -3.08 -6.49
CA GLY A 485 -22.48 -2.22 -7.47
C GLY A 485 -23.38 -1.66 -8.57
N LEU A 486 -24.68 -1.97 -8.58
CA LEU A 486 -25.61 -1.37 -9.54
C LEU A 486 -25.68 0.14 -9.31
N PHE A 487 -25.88 0.61 -8.08
CA PHE A 487 -25.89 2.04 -7.76
C PHE A 487 -24.48 2.63 -7.61
N LYS A 488 -23.52 2.22 -8.44
CA LYS A 488 -22.29 2.99 -8.61
C LYS A 488 -22.56 4.08 -9.64
N LEU A 489 -21.91 5.24 -9.49
CA LEU A 489 -22.10 6.37 -10.40
C LEU A 489 -21.88 5.98 -11.86
N ASN A 490 -20.78 5.28 -12.16
CA ASN A 490 -20.47 4.79 -13.51
C ASN A 490 -21.58 3.90 -14.10
N LYS A 491 -22.17 3.03 -13.27
CA LYS A 491 -23.22 2.12 -13.72
C LYS A 491 -24.56 2.84 -13.87
N LEU A 492 -24.82 3.86 -13.05
CA LEU A 492 -25.98 4.74 -13.22
C LEU A 492 -25.87 5.57 -14.50
N ALA A 493 -24.70 6.11 -14.80
CA ALA A 493 -24.44 6.85 -16.03
C ALA A 493 -24.62 5.97 -17.27
N GLU A 494 -24.11 4.75 -17.25
CA GLU A 494 -24.29 3.77 -18.33
C GLU A 494 -25.78 3.46 -18.52
N ASP A 495 -26.50 3.16 -17.44
CA ASP A 495 -27.89 2.69 -17.52
C ASP A 495 -28.89 3.82 -17.84
N PHE A 496 -28.70 5.03 -17.31
CA PHE A 496 -29.65 6.13 -17.41
C PHE A 496 -29.28 7.19 -18.44
N LEU A 497 -27.98 7.43 -18.66
CA LEU A 497 -27.49 8.44 -19.60
C LEU A 497 -26.88 7.83 -20.87
N SER A 498 -26.72 6.50 -20.93
CA SER A 498 -25.96 5.81 -21.99
C SER A 498 -24.52 6.34 -22.14
N GLN A 499 -23.94 6.85 -21.05
CA GLN A 499 -22.60 7.41 -21.04
C GLN A 499 -21.62 6.45 -20.37
N THR A 500 -20.47 6.30 -21.01
CA THR A 500 -19.29 5.66 -20.44
C THR A 500 -18.13 6.63 -20.58
N GLY A 501 -17.16 6.57 -19.66
CA GLY A 501 -16.05 7.50 -19.71
C GLY A 501 -15.22 7.41 -18.45
N ASP A 502 -14.58 8.53 -18.13
CA ASP A 502 -13.45 8.54 -17.23
C ASP A 502 -13.83 8.71 -15.76
N PHE A 503 -14.71 7.82 -15.31
CA PHE A 503 -15.06 7.73 -13.89
C PHE A 503 -13.78 7.61 -13.07
N HIS A 504 -13.73 8.34 -11.95
CA HIS A 504 -12.58 8.52 -11.06
C HIS A 504 -11.66 9.74 -11.33
N ASP A 505 -11.94 10.59 -12.33
CA ASP A 505 -11.61 12.01 -12.25
C ASP A 505 -12.75 12.75 -11.52
N ALA A 506 -12.42 13.57 -10.51
CA ALA A 506 -13.45 14.15 -9.65
C ALA A 506 -14.35 15.15 -10.40
N LEU A 507 -13.81 15.88 -11.39
CA LEU A 507 -14.61 16.82 -12.18
C LEU A 507 -15.56 16.06 -13.10
N TYR A 508 -15.07 15.04 -13.80
CA TYR A 508 -15.92 14.18 -14.64
C TYR A 508 -17.05 13.53 -13.82
N ASP A 509 -16.75 12.99 -12.64
CA ASP A 509 -17.75 12.42 -11.74
C ASP A 509 -18.83 13.45 -11.34
N VAL A 510 -18.43 14.69 -11.06
CA VAL A 510 -19.35 15.79 -10.74
C VAL A 510 -20.23 16.17 -11.94
N GLU A 511 -19.69 16.20 -13.16
CA GLU A 511 -20.46 16.51 -14.36
C GLU A 511 -21.53 15.47 -14.64
N ILE A 512 -21.19 14.18 -14.52
CA ILE A 512 -22.14 13.09 -14.65
C ILE A 512 -23.20 13.16 -13.55
N LEU A 513 -22.79 13.48 -12.31
CA LEU A 513 -23.72 13.63 -11.21
C LEU A 513 -24.70 14.79 -11.41
N GLN A 514 -24.24 15.92 -11.97
CA GLN A 514 -25.10 17.05 -12.31
C GLN A 514 -26.16 16.64 -13.34
N GLN A 515 -25.75 15.96 -14.42
CA GLN A 515 -26.68 15.48 -15.46
C GLN A 515 -27.72 14.52 -14.88
N LEU A 516 -27.29 13.52 -14.10
CA LEU A 516 -28.20 12.59 -13.42
C LEU A 516 -29.16 13.32 -12.47
N SER A 517 -28.65 14.29 -11.71
CA SER A 517 -29.46 15.01 -10.72
C SER A 517 -30.51 15.87 -11.41
N LEU A 518 -30.13 16.65 -12.43
CA LEU A 518 -31.05 17.52 -13.18
C LEU A 518 -32.13 16.72 -13.92
N GLN A 519 -31.80 15.54 -14.42
CA GLN A 519 -32.74 14.74 -15.20
C GLN A 519 -33.68 13.89 -14.34
N PHE A 520 -33.23 13.40 -13.18
CA PHE A 520 -33.97 12.38 -12.42
C PHE A 520 -34.32 12.78 -10.98
N ILE A 521 -33.66 13.77 -10.37
CA ILE A 521 -33.85 14.10 -8.95
C ILE A 521 -34.49 15.49 -8.82
N THR A 522 -35.64 15.57 -8.15
CA THR A 522 -36.29 16.87 -7.95
C THR A 522 -35.64 17.67 -6.81
N PRO A 523 -35.70 19.02 -6.85
CA PRO A 523 -35.21 19.86 -5.74
C PRO A 523 -35.84 19.50 -4.38
N GLU A 524 -37.11 19.11 -4.34
CA GLU A 524 -37.80 18.70 -3.12
C GLU A 524 -37.19 17.42 -2.55
N ASN A 525 -36.78 16.48 -3.40
CA ASN A 525 -36.02 15.31 -2.95
C ASN A 525 -34.67 15.73 -2.36
N LEU A 526 -33.95 16.64 -3.01
CA LEU A 526 -32.65 17.09 -2.50
C LEU A 526 -32.77 17.70 -1.11
N ILE A 527 -33.78 18.54 -0.89
CA ILE A 527 -34.05 19.20 0.40
C ILE A 527 -34.50 18.17 1.44
N LYS A 528 -35.39 17.24 1.09
CA LYS A 528 -35.94 16.23 2.00
C LYS A 528 -34.86 15.32 2.61
N TYR A 529 -33.85 14.92 1.83
CA TYR A 529 -32.77 14.04 2.29
C TYR A 529 -31.52 14.78 2.76
N LYS A 530 -31.58 16.12 2.86
CA LYS A 530 -30.47 16.94 3.35
C LYS A 530 -30.15 16.60 4.81
N LYS A 531 -28.86 16.45 5.10
CA LYS A 531 -28.31 16.52 6.45
C LYS A 531 -27.55 17.83 6.61
N SER A 532 -27.84 18.59 7.67
CA SER A 532 -27.32 19.96 7.81
C SER A 532 -25.81 19.99 8.09
N TYR A 533 -25.17 21.10 7.73
CA TYR A 533 -23.76 21.34 8.00
C TYR A 533 -23.41 21.20 9.49
N VAL A 534 -24.23 21.81 10.36
CA VAL A 534 -24.10 21.69 11.83
C VAL A 534 -24.20 20.24 12.30
N GLN A 535 -25.11 19.45 11.72
CA GLN A 535 -25.21 18.02 12.05
C GLN A 535 -23.95 17.26 11.64
N TYR A 536 -23.31 17.59 10.52
CA TYR A 536 -22.04 16.97 10.14
C TYR A 536 -20.90 17.36 11.08
N LEU A 537 -20.74 18.66 11.37
CA LEU A 537 -19.74 19.16 12.33
C LEU A 537 -19.86 18.45 13.69
N GLY A 538 -21.07 18.41 14.25
CA GLY A 538 -21.31 17.75 15.54
C GLY A 538 -21.10 16.24 15.52
N ASN A 539 -21.28 15.57 14.37
CA ASN A 539 -20.95 14.15 14.23
C ASN A 539 -19.45 13.91 14.17
N GLU A 540 -18.72 14.73 13.42
CA GLU A 540 -17.28 14.55 13.26
C GLU A 540 -16.52 14.94 14.53
N ALA A 541 -16.89 16.06 15.18
CA ALA A 541 -16.32 16.43 16.48
C ALA A 541 -16.51 15.33 17.54
N ARG A 542 -17.70 14.68 17.58
CA ARG A 542 -17.94 13.52 18.45
C ARG A 542 -17.07 12.33 18.07
N SER A 543 -16.88 12.06 16.78
CA SER A 543 -16.02 10.96 16.29
C SER A 543 -14.55 11.19 16.65
N GLN A 544 -14.03 12.42 16.50
CA GLN A 544 -12.67 12.79 16.87
C GLN A 544 -12.46 12.66 18.38
N LYS A 545 -13.39 13.20 19.18
CA LYS A 545 -13.39 13.06 20.64
C LYS A 545 -13.44 11.59 21.06
N ALA A 546 -14.33 10.79 20.46
CA ALA A 546 -14.38 9.36 20.75
C ALA A 546 -13.03 8.68 20.47
N THR A 547 -12.36 9.03 19.37
CA THR A 547 -11.05 8.47 19.01
C THR A 547 -9.97 8.81 20.04
N SER A 548 -9.96 10.03 20.59
CA SER A 548 -8.99 10.42 21.63
C SER A 548 -9.27 9.76 22.99
N LEU A 549 -10.53 9.41 23.29
CA LEU A 549 -10.91 8.74 24.54
C LEU A 549 -10.69 7.23 24.52
N MET A 550 -10.71 6.60 23.34
CA MET A 550 -10.58 5.14 23.19
C MET A 550 -9.37 4.51 23.93
N PRO A 551 -8.16 5.12 23.96
CA PRO A 551 -7.03 4.57 24.70
C PRO A 551 -7.31 4.38 26.20
N SER A 552 -7.97 5.34 26.86
CA SER A 552 -8.33 5.23 28.29
C SER A 552 -9.29 4.07 28.56
N LEU A 553 -10.21 3.83 27.63
CA LEU A 553 -11.26 2.81 27.75
C LEU A 553 -10.75 1.39 27.51
N LYS A 554 -9.52 1.22 26.98
CA LYS A 554 -8.89 -0.09 26.84
C LYS A 554 -8.67 -0.80 28.18
N LEU A 555 -8.63 -0.06 29.29
CA LEU A 555 -8.56 -0.65 30.64
C LEU A 555 -9.78 -1.53 30.97
N LEU A 556 -10.90 -1.34 30.27
CA LEU A 556 -12.10 -2.17 30.39
C LEU A 556 -12.12 -3.36 29.41
N GLN A 557 -11.00 -3.65 28.75
CA GLN A 557 -10.88 -4.80 27.87
C GLN A 557 -11.08 -6.10 28.66
N GLY A 558 -12.02 -6.93 28.19
CA GLY A 558 -12.44 -8.14 28.90
C GLY A 558 -13.58 -7.94 29.90
N VAL A 559 -13.82 -6.70 30.35
CA VAL A 559 -15.00 -6.34 31.17
C VAL A 559 -16.21 -6.08 30.27
N VAL A 560 -15.99 -5.31 29.21
CA VAL A 560 -16.99 -4.99 28.18
C VAL A 560 -16.39 -5.13 26.77
N SER A 561 -17.26 -5.31 25.78
CA SER A 561 -16.83 -5.45 24.39
C SER A 561 -16.29 -4.14 23.79
N ASP A 562 -15.46 -4.23 22.76
CA ASP A 562 -14.97 -3.08 21.99
C ASP A 562 -16.11 -2.20 21.46
N SER A 563 -17.25 -2.80 21.09
CA SER A 563 -18.42 -2.04 20.68
C SER A 563 -19.01 -1.21 21.81
N MET A 564 -18.94 -1.69 23.06
CA MET A 564 -19.41 -0.96 24.22
C MET A 564 -18.44 0.16 24.59
N GLN A 565 -17.12 -0.10 24.53
CA GLN A 565 -16.11 0.95 24.70
C GLN A 565 -16.29 2.06 23.66
N LYS A 566 -16.57 1.72 22.40
CA LYS A 566 -16.91 2.73 21.36
C LYS A 566 -18.18 3.52 21.69
N LYS A 567 -19.19 2.90 22.31
CA LYS A 567 -20.40 3.64 22.73
C LYS A 567 -20.09 4.64 23.85
N MET A 568 -19.28 4.23 24.83
CA MET A 568 -18.80 5.11 25.91
C MET A 568 -18.02 6.30 25.34
N ALA A 569 -17.07 6.03 24.44
CA ALA A 569 -16.27 7.06 23.77
C ALA A 569 -17.14 8.05 22.98
N ASN A 570 -18.12 7.56 22.21
CA ASN A 570 -19.05 8.41 21.47
C ASN A 570 -20.01 9.20 22.36
N ALA A 571 -20.26 8.73 23.58
CA ALA A 571 -20.97 9.47 24.62
C ALA A 571 -20.07 10.50 25.35
N GLY A 572 -18.78 10.57 24.98
CA GLY A 572 -17.81 11.47 25.60
C GLY A 572 -17.38 11.04 27.00
N ILE A 573 -17.54 9.75 27.35
CA ILE A 573 -17.24 9.18 28.67
C ILE A 573 -15.92 8.43 28.59
N ASP A 574 -14.97 8.81 29.45
CA ASP A 574 -13.66 8.17 29.56
C ASP A 574 -13.54 7.33 30.86
N PHE A 575 -12.40 6.65 31.00
CA PHE A 575 -12.16 5.80 32.17
C PHE A 575 -12.17 6.59 33.50
N ASN A 576 -11.59 7.78 33.52
CA ASN A 576 -11.47 8.58 34.74
C ASN A 576 -12.82 9.12 35.19
N MET A 577 -13.68 9.54 34.26
CA MET A 577 -15.05 9.95 34.58
C MET A 577 -15.82 8.79 35.24
N MET A 578 -15.65 7.56 34.74
CA MET A 578 -16.26 6.38 35.36
C MET A 578 -15.64 6.05 36.73
N LEU A 579 -14.33 6.24 36.90
CA LEU A 579 -13.65 6.06 38.18
C LEU A 579 -14.07 7.08 39.23
N VAL A 580 -14.32 8.33 38.83
CA VAL A 580 -14.84 9.36 39.74
C VAL A 580 -16.29 9.04 40.11
N ALA A 581 -17.12 8.70 39.13
CA ALA A 581 -18.53 8.32 39.34
C ALA A 581 -18.71 7.00 40.11
N SER A 582 -17.66 6.16 40.24
CA SER A 582 -17.68 4.99 41.12
C SER A 582 -17.42 5.34 42.58
N LYS A 583 -16.72 6.45 42.84
CA LYS A 583 -16.29 6.90 44.17
C LYS A 583 -17.27 7.87 44.81
N ASP A 584 -17.85 8.76 44.02
CA ASP A 584 -18.73 9.83 44.50
C ASP A 584 -20.21 9.47 44.28
N GLN A 585 -20.91 9.15 45.37
CA GLN A 585 -22.34 8.82 45.35
C GLN A 585 -23.26 10.05 45.51
N GLU A 586 -22.70 11.24 45.80
CA GLU A 586 -23.50 12.44 46.06
C GLU A 586 -23.88 13.19 44.77
N ASN A 587 -23.10 13.04 43.69
CA ASN A 587 -23.30 13.77 42.43
C ASN A 587 -23.96 12.94 41.30
N GLU A 588 -23.19 12.12 40.56
CA GLU A 588 -23.71 11.24 39.50
C GLU A 588 -23.09 9.86 39.66
N THR A 589 -23.91 8.85 39.98
CA THR A 589 -23.43 7.47 40.11
C THR A 589 -23.00 6.89 38.76
N LEU A 590 -22.08 5.93 38.78
CA LEU A 590 -21.63 5.20 37.58
C LEU A 590 -22.80 4.64 36.73
N VAL A 591 -23.87 4.17 37.37
CA VAL A 591 -25.08 3.71 36.67
C VAL A 591 -25.83 4.87 36.03
N GLN A 592 -25.98 6.00 36.70
CA GLN A 592 -26.62 7.19 36.13
C GLN A 592 -25.80 7.75 34.95
N LEU A 593 -24.46 7.80 35.08
CA LEU A 593 -23.55 8.24 34.02
C LEU A 593 -23.73 7.43 32.72
N LEU A 594 -23.84 6.10 32.83
CA LEU A 594 -23.93 5.20 31.67
C LEU A 594 -25.36 4.95 31.15
N SER A 595 -26.35 5.01 32.03
CA SER A 595 -27.75 4.68 31.72
C SER A 595 -28.68 5.88 31.57
N GLY A 596 -28.19 7.07 31.96
CA GLY A 596 -28.88 8.35 31.81
C GLY A 596 -29.35 8.59 30.38
N LEU A 597 -30.36 9.45 30.22
CA LEU A 597 -30.95 9.70 28.91
C LEU A 597 -30.19 10.83 28.20
N ASN A 598 -29.94 10.64 26.91
CA ASN A 598 -29.44 11.70 26.04
C ASN A 598 -30.60 12.54 25.49
N ASP A 599 -30.27 13.59 24.73
CA ASP A 599 -31.23 14.53 24.12
C ASP A 599 -32.26 13.88 23.19
N MET A 600 -32.03 12.61 22.78
CA MET A 600 -32.96 11.81 21.97
C MET A 600 -33.74 10.78 22.79
N ASN A 601 -33.79 10.95 24.12
CA ASN A 601 -34.49 10.08 25.05
C ASN A 601 -34.00 8.60 25.01
N LYS A 602 -32.74 8.39 24.60
CA LYS A 602 -32.08 7.08 24.56
C LYS A 602 -31.00 7.00 25.65
N PRO A 603 -30.64 5.80 26.13
CA PRO A 603 -29.53 5.65 27.08
C PRO A 603 -28.23 6.24 26.50
N ARG A 604 -27.46 6.96 27.33
CA ARG A 604 -26.14 7.53 27.01
C ARG A 604 -25.20 6.45 26.49
N VAL A 605 -25.17 5.29 27.16
CA VAL A 605 -24.38 4.12 26.74
C VAL A 605 -25.21 2.83 26.73
N THR A 606 -25.81 2.46 27.87
CA THR A 606 -26.57 1.21 28.01
C THR A 606 -27.50 1.21 29.22
N LYS A 607 -28.61 0.45 29.14
CA LYS A 607 -29.49 0.11 30.29
C LYS A 607 -29.39 -1.37 30.69
N ASP A 608 -28.49 -2.11 30.06
CA ASP A 608 -28.31 -3.54 30.35
C ASP A 608 -27.72 -3.73 31.76
N LYS A 609 -28.53 -4.29 32.66
CA LYS A 609 -28.16 -4.49 34.07
C LYS A 609 -26.94 -5.37 34.26
N LYS A 610 -26.71 -6.35 33.39
CA LYS A 610 -25.56 -7.26 33.49
C LYS A 610 -24.27 -6.52 33.13
N ILE A 611 -24.32 -5.70 32.08
CA ILE A 611 -23.17 -4.91 31.65
C ILE A 611 -22.84 -3.85 32.70
N LEU A 612 -23.85 -3.16 33.23
CA LEU A 612 -23.65 -2.16 34.30
C LEU A 612 -23.03 -2.80 35.55
N LYS A 613 -23.55 -3.94 35.99
CA LYS A 613 -23.00 -4.69 37.14
C LYS A 613 -21.54 -5.12 36.91
N ASN A 614 -21.20 -5.62 35.72
CA ASN A 614 -19.82 -6.00 35.40
C ASN A 614 -18.85 -4.81 35.52
N ILE A 615 -19.27 -3.61 35.10
CA ILE A 615 -18.46 -2.40 35.19
C ILE A 615 -18.33 -1.95 36.66
N GLU A 616 -19.42 -1.96 37.43
CA GLU A 616 -19.39 -1.66 38.87
C GLU A 616 -18.47 -2.62 39.64
N ASP A 617 -18.59 -3.92 39.39
CA ASP A 617 -17.75 -4.95 40.03
C ASP A 617 -16.27 -4.78 39.64
N PHE A 618 -15.98 -4.35 38.42
CA PHE A 618 -14.62 -4.02 38.00
C PHE A 618 -14.04 -2.86 38.81
N PHE A 619 -14.74 -1.72 38.91
CA PHE A 619 -14.23 -0.56 39.64
C PHE A 619 -14.09 -0.81 41.15
N LYS A 620 -14.99 -1.59 41.77
CA LYS A 620 -14.85 -2.04 43.17
C LYS A 620 -13.59 -2.87 43.43
N ASN A 621 -13.19 -3.70 42.46
CA ASN A 621 -11.98 -4.50 42.58
C ASN A 621 -10.72 -3.68 42.25
N TYR A 622 -10.84 -2.75 41.30
CA TYR A 622 -9.79 -1.82 40.93
C TYR A 622 -9.36 -0.97 42.15
N GLU A 623 -10.32 -0.49 42.95
CA GLU A 623 -10.07 0.25 44.20
C GLU A 623 -9.28 -0.56 45.24
N LYS A 624 -9.59 -1.86 45.39
CA LYS A 624 -8.86 -2.73 46.34
C LYS A 624 -7.41 -2.94 45.93
N SER A 625 -7.11 -2.98 44.63
CA SER A 625 -5.74 -3.11 44.13
C SER A 625 -4.94 -1.80 44.18
N ASP A 626 -5.58 -0.64 43.94
CA ASP A 626 -4.90 0.67 43.95
C ASP A 626 -4.52 1.14 45.37
N MET A 627 -5.29 0.75 46.40
CA MET A 627 -4.92 1.04 47.80
C MET A 627 -3.69 0.23 48.25
N ILE A 628 -3.50 -0.99 47.76
CA ILE A 628 -2.35 -1.85 48.12
C ILE A 628 -1.03 -1.33 47.51
N LEU A 629 -1.10 -0.57 46.42
CA LEU A 629 0.07 0.00 45.74
C LEU A 629 0.52 1.37 46.28
N ASN A 630 -0.33 2.08 47.03
CA ASN A 630 0.00 3.40 47.60
C ASN A 630 0.37 3.34 49.11
N ASP A 631 0.24 2.17 49.74
CA ASP A 631 0.63 1.91 51.15
C ASP A 631 1.99 1.17 51.29
N ASN A 632 2.75 1.05 50.19
CA ASN A 632 4.17 0.64 50.16
C ASN A 632 5.00 1.74 49.49
#